data_AF-A0A959Z569-F1
#
_entry.id   AF-A0A959Z569-F1
#
_cell.length_a   1.000
_cell.length_b   1.000
_cell.length_c   1.000
_cell.angle_alpha   90.00
_cell.angle_beta   90.00
_cell.angle_gamma   90.00
#
_symmetry.space_group_name_H-M   'P 1'
#
loop_
_entity.id
_entity.type
_entity.pdbx_description
1 polymer ?
#
loop_
_entity_poly.entity_id
_entity_poly.type
_entity_poly.pdbx_seq_one_letter_code
_entity_poly.pdbx_strand_id
1 'polypeptide(L)'
;ELRFGRVTARAIGSQEKGQRRNVQVSGGAQTNTFDIKADDYEANKYYFLSYFFRDQYEDALRTLPTVNSEVQITRVEVWVTNTRFDFQQNRNIIGFTDLGESIEHVSPELIGSPINGAPGQFASNDANTLYQQVSTNTGIRSFVNSSSALQSLGLQAARHYEKLESARMLQPNEYTLNNRLGFIGLNQSLNNDEVLAVAYQYTYRGVTYQVGEFSTDGVTPPDALMLRLLKATITDPRIPLWDLMMKNVYSLGAFQVNRDDFRLDVVYNNPSTGVDINYIPRAPLDQEPLVQSLGLDRLDPNNAPNPDGWFDFIDQAATIGGTIQSQNGRVFFPVLEPFGSYLDQQLIGPDPNNPVQPPQVRETIVYQALYDSTKTAARNQPELNRFKLRGSYRSASSDVISLNAVNIPQGSVVVTAGGVRLVENQDYTVDYNLGRVRILNQGILESGTPVNISLESNSLFSIQTKTLAGARFDYRVNKDLTLGGTVMNLYERPLTQKVNVGDEPIANTVVGVDANWRSESQLITDLVDKLPFYATKELSTVTASAEAAYLIPGHSRAIGQTGTSYIDDFEGSVSVIDLRTQSLWNLAATPQGQPDLFPEGDLVNDLRTGFRRARLAWYVIDPLFFRNNNLTPSNITGAM
;
A
#
# COMPACT_ATOMS: atom_id res chain seq x y z
N GLU A 1 31.19 1.19 -42.14
CA GLU A 1 32.50 0.57 -41.85
C GLU A 1 33.44 0.89 -43.01
N LEU A 2 34.70 1.21 -42.70
CA LEU A 2 35.74 1.57 -43.67
C LEU A 2 37.01 0.77 -43.34
N ARG A 3 37.75 0.32 -44.36
CA ARG A 3 39.00 -0.43 -44.16
C ARG A 3 40.14 0.27 -44.88
N PHE A 4 41.18 0.62 -44.12
CA PHE A 4 42.40 1.26 -44.59
C PHE A 4 43.59 0.32 -44.32
N GLY A 5 43.86 -0.58 -45.26
CA GLY A 5 44.91 -1.59 -45.12
C GLY A 5 44.68 -2.52 -43.93
N ARG A 6 45.53 -2.37 -42.90
CA ARG A 6 45.48 -3.13 -41.63
C ARG A 6 44.57 -2.49 -40.57
N VAL A 7 44.08 -1.27 -40.78
CA VAL A 7 43.13 -0.59 -39.88
C VAL A 7 41.71 -0.77 -40.42
N THR A 8 40.78 -1.19 -39.56
CA THR A 8 39.35 -1.14 -39.81
C THR A 8 38.74 -0.06 -38.91
N ALA A 9 38.04 0.91 -39.50
CA ALA A 9 37.32 1.95 -38.79
C ALA A 9 35.82 1.72 -38.88
N ARG A 10 35.14 1.72 -37.74
CA ARG A 10 33.68 1.59 -37.61
C ARG A 10 33.16 2.82 -36.91
N ALA A 11 32.25 3.54 -37.55
CA ALA A 11 31.56 4.65 -36.94
C ALA A 11 30.09 4.29 -36.73
N ILE A 12 29.53 4.75 -35.61
CA ILE A 12 28.11 4.64 -35.28
C ILE A 12 27.58 6.04 -35.01
N GLY A 13 26.36 6.28 -35.47
CA GLY A 13 25.56 7.44 -35.14
C GLY A 13 24.12 6.96 -35.04
N SER A 14 23.56 6.97 -33.83
CA SER A 14 22.17 6.59 -33.60
C SER A 14 21.49 7.62 -32.71
N GLN A 15 20.20 7.78 -32.93
CA GLN A 15 19.34 8.59 -32.08
C GLN A 15 18.14 7.73 -31.68
N GLU A 16 17.93 7.57 -30.38
CA GLU A 16 16.81 6.85 -29.81
C GLU A 16 15.78 7.84 -29.28
N LYS A 17 14.53 7.69 -29.74
CA LYS A 17 13.36 8.47 -29.31
C LYS A 17 12.30 7.60 -28.62
N GLY A 18 12.66 6.38 -28.26
CA GLY A 18 11.80 5.44 -27.53
C GLY A 18 12.60 4.80 -26.40
N GLN A 19 11.93 4.00 -25.57
CA GLN A 19 12.61 3.22 -24.55
C GLN A 19 12.40 1.74 -24.88
N ARG A 20 13.45 1.06 -25.33
CA ARG A 20 13.45 -0.40 -25.38
C ARG A 20 13.52 -0.94 -23.96
N ARG A 21 12.44 -1.58 -23.52
CA ARG A 21 12.39 -2.20 -22.19
C ARG A 21 12.64 -3.69 -22.36
N ASN A 22 13.67 -4.19 -21.69
CA ASN A 22 13.93 -5.62 -21.60
C ASN A 22 13.59 -6.09 -20.19
N VAL A 23 12.72 -7.08 -20.08
CA VAL A 23 12.35 -7.73 -18.82
C VAL A 23 12.96 -9.12 -18.87
N GLN A 24 14.01 -9.32 -18.07
CA GLN A 24 14.65 -10.64 -17.92
C GLN A 24 14.08 -11.33 -16.68
N VAL A 25 13.51 -12.50 -16.89
CA VAL A 25 12.98 -13.37 -15.83
C VAL A 25 13.84 -14.63 -15.80
N SER A 26 14.75 -14.73 -14.84
CA SER A 26 15.59 -15.92 -14.67
C SER A 26 15.00 -16.82 -13.60
N GLY A 27 14.67 -18.06 -13.95
CA GLY A 27 14.29 -19.09 -12.99
C GLY A 27 13.01 -18.83 -12.21
N GLY A 28 11.85 -18.92 -12.87
CA GLY A 28 10.54 -19.20 -12.25
C GLY A 28 9.98 -18.23 -11.21
N ALA A 29 10.76 -17.33 -10.63
CA ALA A 29 10.29 -16.37 -9.64
C ALA A 29 11.24 -15.18 -9.57
N GLN A 30 10.79 -14.04 -10.08
CA GLN A 30 11.49 -12.77 -9.89
C GLN A 30 11.55 -12.45 -8.40
N THR A 31 12.77 -12.29 -7.87
CA THR A 31 12.95 -11.77 -6.51
C THR A 31 12.69 -10.27 -6.55
N ASN A 32 11.64 -9.84 -5.87
CA ASN A 32 11.27 -8.43 -5.73
C ASN A 32 11.63 -7.96 -4.33
N THR A 33 12.12 -6.73 -4.22
CA THR A 33 12.41 -6.08 -2.95
C THR A 33 11.29 -5.13 -2.55
N PHE A 34 11.06 -4.96 -1.26
CA PHE A 34 10.14 -3.97 -0.72
C PHE A 34 10.81 -3.13 0.37
N ASP A 35 10.38 -1.89 0.50
CA ASP A 35 10.79 -0.94 1.53
C ASP A 35 9.57 -0.08 1.89
N ILE A 36 8.97 -0.34 3.05
CA ILE A 36 7.68 0.21 3.48
C ILE A 36 7.90 0.93 4.80
N LYS A 37 7.48 2.18 4.93
CA LYS A 37 7.57 2.89 6.21
C LYS A 37 6.52 2.40 7.20
N ALA A 38 6.81 2.52 8.49
CA ALA A 38 5.84 2.18 9.54
C ALA A 38 4.54 2.98 9.44
N ASP A 39 4.59 4.21 8.94
CA ASP A 39 3.39 5.00 8.69
C ASP A 39 2.60 4.57 7.46
N ASP A 40 3.05 3.60 6.65
CA ASP A 40 2.34 3.11 5.46
C ASP A 40 1.49 1.84 5.72
N TYR A 41 0.89 1.74 6.91
CA TYR A 41 -0.11 0.71 7.23
C TYR A 41 -1.39 0.86 6.38
N GLU A 42 -2.13 -0.25 6.26
CA GLU A 42 -3.41 -0.38 5.54
C GLU A 42 -4.58 0.31 6.26
N ALA A 43 -4.64 1.64 6.15
CA ALA A 43 -5.71 2.44 6.74
C ALA A 43 -7.09 2.15 6.13
N ASN A 44 -8.13 2.31 6.96
CA ASN A 44 -9.55 2.18 6.61
C ASN A 44 -9.98 0.81 6.04
N LYS A 45 -9.23 -0.27 6.34
CA LYS A 45 -9.43 -1.58 5.69
C LYS A 45 -9.67 -2.74 6.65
N TYR A 46 -8.95 -2.77 7.77
CA TYR A 46 -9.03 -3.85 8.75
C TYR A 46 -9.60 -3.33 10.07
N TYR A 47 -10.59 -4.02 10.63
CA TYR A 47 -11.29 -3.61 11.84
C TYR A 47 -11.60 -4.79 12.75
N PHE A 48 -11.26 -4.68 14.02
CA PHE A 48 -11.81 -5.54 15.07
C PHE A 48 -13.31 -5.32 15.20
N LEU A 49 -14.05 -6.38 15.52
CA LEU A 49 -15.51 -6.30 15.69
C LEU A 49 -15.93 -5.68 17.04
N SER A 50 -15.05 -5.71 18.04
CA SER A 50 -15.22 -5.11 19.37
C SER A 50 -13.89 -5.11 20.14
N TYR A 51 -13.86 -4.45 21.30
CA TYR A 51 -12.69 -4.47 22.18
C TYR A 51 -12.41 -5.86 22.74
N PHE A 52 -13.44 -6.67 22.98
CA PHE A 52 -13.27 -8.06 23.42
C PHE A 52 -12.32 -8.86 22.51
N PHE A 53 -12.42 -8.69 21.20
CA PHE A 53 -11.53 -9.37 20.26
C PHE A 53 -10.16 -8.70 20.14
N ARG A 54 -10.15 -7.35 20.15
CA ARG A 54 -8.92 -6.55 20.11
C ARG A 54 -7.99 -6.90 21.28
N ASP A 55 -8.52 -6.93 22.49
CA ASP A 55 -7.72 -7.10 23.70
C ASP A 55 -7.22 -8.54 23.87
N GLN A 56 -7.86 -9.50 23.20
CA GLN A 56 -7.40 -10.90 23.13
C GLN A 56 -6.41 -11.16 21.99
N TYR A 57 -6.22 -10.21 21.07
CA TYR A 57 -5.47 -10.44 19.83
C TYR A 57 -4.03 -10.90 20.07
N GLU A 58 -3.31 -10.20 20.94
CA GLU A 58 -1.89 -10.48 21.21
C GLU A 58 -1.70 -11.82 21.94
N ASP A 59 -2.55 -12.08 22.94
CA ASP A 59 -2.56 -13.32 23.71
C ASP A 59 -2.91 -14.54 22.84
N ALA A 60 -3.90 -14.38 21.94
CA ALA A 60 -4.29 -15.42 21.01
C ALA A 60 -3.17 -15.79 20.02
N LEU A 61 -2.28 -14.85 19.69
CA LEU A 61 -1.15 -15.04 18.78
C LEU A 61 0.18 -15.32 19.49
N ARG A 62 0.18 -15.44 20.82
CA ARG A 62 1.42 -15.61 21.60
C ARG A 62 2.20 -16.88 21.26
N THR A 63 1.51 -17.97 20.95
CA THR A 63 2.12 -19.29 20.68
C THR A 63 1.82 -19.78 19.28
N LEU A 64 1.90 -18.87 18.31
CA LEU A 64 1.90 -19.22 16.89
C LEU A 64 2.85 -20.42 16.63
N PRO A 65 2.54 -21.33 15.68
CA PRO A 65 1.44 -21.28 14.71
C PRO A 65 0.07 -21.66 15.31
N THR A 66 0.00 -22.07 16.57
CA THR A 66 -1.28 -22.41 17.21
C THR A 66 -1.93 -21.14 17.75
N VAL A 67 -3.09 -20.77 17.19
CA VAL A 67 -3.88 -19.64 17.68
C VAL A 67 -4.68 -20.05 18.91
N ASN A 68 -4.40 -19.40 20.05
CA ASN A 68 -5.03 -19.63 21.35
C ASN A 68 -6.31 -18.81 21.51
N SER A 69 -7.30 -19.07 20.65
CA SER A 69 -8.62 -18.48 20.78
C SER A 69 -9.69 -19.57 20.82
N GLU A 70 -10.58 -19.45 21.81
CA GLU A 70 -11.81 -20.25 21.98
C GLU A 70 -13.02 -19.59 21.31
N VAL A 71 -12.81 -18.43 20.66
CA VAL A 71 -13.85 -17.72 19.92
C VAL A 71 -14.06 -18.40 18.57
N GLN A 72 -15.33 -18.54 18.18
CA GLN A 72 -15.70 -18.88 16.82
C GLN A 72 -16.88 -18.01 16.36
N ILE A 73 -16.63 -17.12 15.42
CA ILE A 73 -17.69 -16.33 14.78
C ILE A 73 -18.49 -17.22 13.84
N THR A 74 -19.80 -17.30 14.10
CA THR A 74 -20.73 -18.14 13.34
C THR A 74 -21.42 -17.38 12.23
N ARG A 75 -21.66 -16.08 12.42
CA ARG A 75 -22.36 -15.22 11.46
C ARG A 75 -21.90 -13.78 11.58
N VAL A 76 -21.78 -13.08 10.45
CA VAL A 76 -21.56 -11.63 10.38
C VAL A 76 -22.33 -11.04 9.20
N GLU A 77 -22.92 -9.88 9.39
CA GLU A 77 -23.44 -9.00 8.34
C GLU A 77 -22.70 -7.67 8.41
N VAL A 78 -22.15 -7.23 7.28
CA VAL A 78 -21.36 -5.99 7.18
C VAL A 78 -22.12 -5.01 6.31
N TRP A 79 -22.31 -3.79 6.81
CA TRP A 79 -23.12 -2.74 6.19
C TRP A 79 -22.28 -1.49 5.94
N VAL A 80 -22.39 -0.92 4.74
CA VAL A 80 -21.64 0.28 4.33
C VAL A 80 -22.53 1.34 3.69
N THR A 81 -22.02 2.57 3.63
CA THR A 81 -22.61 3.66 2.82
C THR A 81 -22.82 3.21 1.37
N ASN A 82 -24.01 3.45 0.85
CA ASN A 82 -24.38 3.04 -0.50
C ASN A 82 -24.00 4.10 -1.54
N THR A 83 -22.77 4.03 -2.04
CA THR A 83 -22.26 4.94 -3.09
C THR A 83 -22.65 4.52 -4.50
N ARG A 84 -23.12 3.28 -4.69
CA ARG A 84 -23.40 2.68 -6.01
C ARG A 84 -24.89 2.66 -6.37
N PHE A 85 -25.75 3.25 -5.55
CA PHE A 85 -27.21 3.23 -5.71
C PHE A 85 -27.77 1.82 -5.90
N ASP A 86 -27.20 0.84 -5.18
CA ASP A 86 -27.66 -0.55 -5.20
C ASP A 86 -28.74 -0.77 -4.14
N PHE A 87 -29.97 -1.03 -4.56
CA PHE A 87 -31.13 -1.14 -3.69
C PHE A 87 -31.67 -2.57 -3.55
N GLN A 88 -30.94 -3.61 -3.98
CA GLN A 88 -31.47 -4.97 -3.91
C GLN A 88 -31.50 -5.56 -2.49
N GLN A 89 -30.53 -5.19 -1.64
CA GLN A 89 -30.43 -5.61 -0.24
C GLN A 89 -30.08 -4.43 0.66
N ASN A 90 -30.82 -3.33 0.53
CA ASN A 90 -30.61 -2.14 1.35
C ASN A 90 -31.46 -2.15 2.64
N ARG A 91 -30.94 -1.56 3.70
CA ARG A 91 -31.67 -1.36 4.97
C ARG A 91 -31.37 0.02 5.54
N ASN A 92 -32.34 0.57 6.25
CA ASN A 92 -32.07 1.65 7.18
C ASN A 92 -31.33 1.07 8.38
N ILE A 93 -30.23 1.70 8.78
CA ILE A 93 -29.44 1.26 9.93
C ILE A 93 -29.11 2.46 10.82
N ILE A 94 -28.92 2.18 12.10
CA ILE A 94 -28.28 3.08 13.05
C ILE A 94 -27.12 2.32 13.67
N GLY A 95 -25.90 2.72 13.34
CA GLY A 95 -24.68 2.16 13.90
C GLY A 95 -24.28 2.92 15.15
N PHE A 96 -23.92 2.21 16.22
CA PHE A 96 -23.55 2.80 17.51
C PHE A 96 -22.11 2.46 17.91
N THR A 97 -21.41 3.45 18.47
CA THR A 97 -20.01 3.32 18.91
C THR A 97 -19.85 2.45 20.15
N ASP A 98 -20.86 2.37 21.01
CA ASP A 98 -20.74 1.72 22.32
C ASP A 98 -21.62 0.46 22.43
N LEU A 99 -22.23 0.01 21.33
CA LEU A 99 -23.17 -1.10 21.35
C LEU A 99 -22.50 -2.42 21.70
N GLY A 100 -22.92 -3.01 22.81
CA GLY A 100 -22.47 -4.33 23.25
C GLY A 100 -21.01 -4.38 23.70
N GLU A 101 -20.40 -3.24 24.01
CA GLU A 101 -19.08 -3.15 24.65
C GLU A 101 -19.20 -3.24 26.18
N SER A 102 -18.14 -3.73 26.83
CA SER A 102 -18.01 -3.63 28.30
C SER A 102 -17.85 -2.16 28.72
N ILE A 103 -18.25 -1.84 29.95
CA ILE A 103 -18.28 -0.45 30.46
C ILE A 103 -16.90 0.24 30.44
N GLU A 104 -15.81 -0.50 30.36
CA GLU A 104 -14.43 0.02 30.30
C GLU A 104 -14.08 0.63 28.94
N HIS A 105 -14.83 0.30 27.88
CA HIS A 105 -14.57 0.72 26.51
C HIS A 105 -15.67 1.59 25.91
N VAL A 106 -16.63 2.04 26.72
CA VAL A 106 -17.68 2.95 26.27
C VAL A 106 -17.24 4.41 26.38
N SER A 107 -17.85 5.27 25.58
CA SER A 107 -17.69 6.73 25.68
C SER A 107 -17.92 7.20 27.13
N PRO A 108 -16.90 7.75 27.83
CA PRO A 108 -16.97 8.01 29.28
C PRO A 108 -18.13 8.92 29.70
N GLU A 109 -18.51 9.87 28.84
CA GLU A 109 -19.62 10.79 29.03
C GLU A 109 -21.01 10.15 29.01
N LEU A 110 -21.14 8.91 28.56
CA LEU A 110 -22.40 8.16 28.49
C LEU A 110 -22.60 7.19 29.67
N ILE A 111 -21.58 7.04 30.52
CA ILE A 111 -21.62 6.14 31.69
C ILE A 111 -22.60 6.70 32.73
N GLY A 112 -23.47 5.83 33.25
CA GLY A 112 -24.51 6.17 34.23
C GLY A 112 -25.81 6.63 33.57
N SER A 113 -25.74 7.31 32.42
CA SER A 113 -26.89 7.59 31.56
C SER A 113 -26.42 7.98 30.15
N PRO A 114 -26.89 7.30 29.09
CA PRO A 114 -27.89 6.24 29.08
C PRO A 114 -27.25 4.84 29.33
N ILE A 115 -25.92 4.71 29.31
CA ILE A 115 -25.23 3.43 29.35
C ILE A 115 -24.86 3.02 30.78
N ASN A 116 -25.31 1.83 31.18
CA ASN A 116 -24.89 1.13 32.39
C ASN A 116 -24.41 -0.27 32.01
N GLY A 117 -23.51 -0.85 32.80
CA GLY A 117 -22.92 -2.16 32.54
C GLY A 117 -21.90 -2.53 33.62
N ALA A 118 -21.20 -3.64 33.41
CA ALA A 118 -20.12 -4.10 34.28
C ALA A 118 -18.79 -4.18 33.51
N PRO A 119 -17.64 -4.10 34.21
CA PRO A 119 -16.33 -4.35 33.61
C PRO A 119 -16.17 -5.83 33.24
N GLY A 120 -15.25 -6.12 32.32
CA GLY A 120 -14.92 -7.48 31.88
C GLY A 120 -16.07 -8.28 31.25
N GLN A 121 -17.12 -7.61 30.74
CA GLN A 121 -18.22 -8.27 30.04
C GLN A 121 -17.80 -8.69 28.63
N PHE A 122 -18.27 -9.84 28.17
CA PHE A 122 -18.08 -10.28 26.79
C PHE A 122 -18.98 -9.49 25.84
N ALA A 123 -18.50 -9.29 24.61
CA ALA A 123 -19.23 -8.51 23.62
C ALA A 123 -20.61 -9.13 23.32
N SER A 124 -21.67 -8.46 23.73
CA SER A 124 -23.05 -8.94 23.53
C SER A 124 -24.03 -7.79 23.65
N ASN A 125 -25.22 -7.95 23.06
CA ASN A 125 -26.31 -6.99 23.20
C ASN A 125 -26.68 -6.71 24.67
N ASP A 126 -26.37 -7.64 25.59
CA ASP A 126 -26.63 -7.52 27.02
C ASP A 126 -25.40 -7.04 27.83
N ALA A 127 -24.25 -6.79 27.18
CA ALA A 127 -23.03 -6.33 27.86
C ALA A 127 -23.21 -4.96 28.53
N ASN A 128 -24.10 -4.13 27.96
CA ASN A 128 -24.51 -2.85 28.51
C ASN A 128 -25.97 -2.54 28.16
N THR A 129 -26.53 -1.49 28.77
CA THR A 129 -27.95 -1.13 28.60
C THR A 129 -28.28 -0.43 27.28
N LEU A 130 -27.30 -0.10 26.43
CA LEU A 130 -27.53 0.71 25.23
C LEU A 130 -28.46 0.01 24.26
N TYR A 131 -28.22 -1.27 23.97
CA TYR A 131 -29.06 -2.04 23.04
C TYR A 131 -30.52 -2.02 23.46
N GLN A 132 -30.82 -2.34 24.73
CA GLN A 132 -32.18 -2.35 25.24
C GLN A 132 -32.86 -0.98 25.09
N GLN A 133 -32.16 0.11 25.38
CA GLN A 133 -32.72 1.45 25.31
C GLN A 133 -33.02 1.92 23.89
N VAL A 134 -32.13 1.62 22.94
CA VAL A 134 -32.30 2.07 21.55
C VAL A 134 -33.25 1.16 20.77
N SER A 135 -33.23 -0.14 21.06
CA SER A 135 -34.04 -1.13 20.35
C SER A 135 -35.53 -1.06 20.69
N THR A 136 -35.87 -0.71 21.93
CA THR A 136 -37.24 -0.63 22.44
C THR A 136 -37.88 0.74 22.26
N ASN A 137 -37.09 1.78 21.95
CA ASN A 137 -37.58 3.13 21.70
C ASN A 137 -38.13 3.24 20.26
N THR A 138 -39.45 3.36 20.15
CA THR A 138 -40.15 3.45 18.86
C THR A 138 -39.72 4.65 18.01
N GLY A 139 -39.35 5.77 18.63
CA GLY A 139 -38.85 6.96 17.93
C GLY A 139 -37.48 6.76 17.30
N ILE A 140 -36.62 5.91 17.91
CA ILE A 140 -35.32 5.53 17.35
C ILE A 140 -35.51 4.49 16.26
N ARG A 141 -36.33 3.46 16.55
CA ARG A 141 -36.62 2.35 15.64
C ARG A 141 -37.21 2.79 14.30
N SER A 142 -38.12 3.78 14.31
CA SER A 142 -38.81 4.24 13.10
C SER A 142 -37.91 4.98 12.10
N PHE A 143 -36.62 5.13 12.39
CA PHE A 143 -35.58 5.81 11.59
C PHE A 143 -35.78 7.31 11.37
N VAL A 144 -36.94 7.76 10.85
CA VAL A 144 -37.20 9.15 10.45
C VAL A 144 -36.92 10.15 11.57
N ASN A 145 -37.51 9.92 12.75
CA ASN A 145 -37.39 10.81 13.92
C ASN A 145 -36.28 10.39 14.91
N SER A 146 -35.41 9.46 14.51
CA SER A 146 -34.43 8.87 15.43
C SER A 146 -33.46 9.88 15.99
N SER A 147 -33.05 10.89 15.22
CA SER A 147 -32.10 11.91 15.68
C SER A 147 -32.58 12.66 16.92
N SER A 148 -33.85 13.08 16.97
CA SER A 148 -34.40 13.76 18.15
C SER A 148 -34.45 12.84 19.37
N ALA A 149 -34.85 11.59 19.17
CA ALA A 149 -34.93 10.60 20.24
C ALA A 149 -33.54 10.24 20.78
N LEU A 150 -32.54 10.09 19.91
CA LEU A 150 -31.14 9.84 20.28
C LEU A 150 -30.53 11.03 21.03
N GLN A 151 -30.79 12.25 20.57
CA GLN A 151 -30.33 13.46 21.26
C GLN A 151 -30.95 13.59 22.67
N SER A 152 -32.20 13.16 22.85
CA SER A 152 -32.84 13.13 24.18
C SER A 152 -32.19 12.15 25.15
N LEU A 153 -31.45 11.15 24.64
CA LEU A 153 -30.62 10.24 25.42
C LEU A 153 -29.18 10.76 25.63
N GLY A 154 -28.87 11.97 25.16
CA GLY A 154 -27.52 12.56 25.22
C GLY A 154 -26.57 12.04 24.12
N LEU A 155 -27.06 11.28 23.14
CA LEU A 155 -26.23 10.74 22.06
C LEU A 155 -25.98 11.80 20.97
N GLN A 156 -24.74 11.86 20.47
CA GLN A 156 -24.29 12.82 19.46
C GLN A 156 -24.05 12.09 18.13
N ALA A 157 -24.57 12.64 17.03
CA ALA A 157 -24.33 12.13 15.69
C ALA A 157 -22.83 12.24 15.31
N ALA A 158 -22.36 11.31 14.48
CA ALA A 158 -20.96 11.17 14.04
C ALA A 158 -19.93 10.90 15.16
N ARG A 159 -20.36 10.80 16.43
CA ARG A 159 -19.53 10.46 17.59
C ARG A 159 -20.02 9.18 18.27
N HIS A 160 -21.26 9.19 18.75
CA HIS A 160 -21.87 8.07 19.44
C HIS A 160 -22.68 7.16 18.50
N TYR A 161 -23.19 7.73 17.41
CA TYR A 161 -23.94 6.98 16.41
C TYR A 161 -23.81 7.56 15.00
N GLU A 162 -24.05 6.71 14.01
CA GLU A 162 -24.26 7.08 12.61
C GLU A 162 -25.61 6.57 12.14
N LYS A 163 -26.36 7.43 11.44
CA LYS A 163 -27.65 7.10 10.85
C LYS A 163 -27.48 7.00 9.34
N LEU A 164 -27.74 5.83 8.79
CA LEU A 164 -27.56 5.59 7.35
C LEU A 164 -28.85 5.06 6.73
N GLU A 165 -29.35 5.81 5.76
CA GLU A 165 -30.51 5.43 4.96
C GLU A 165 -30.06 4.55 3.80
N SER A 166 -30.80 3.47 3.53
CA SER A 166 -30.48 2.58 2.41
C SER A 166 -29.03 2.07 2.40
N ALA A 167 -28.48 1.73 3.57
CA ALA A 167 -27.18 1.09 3.72
C ALA A 167 -27.12 -0.21 2.92
N ARG A 168 -25.98 -0.48 2.28
CA ARG A 168 -25.77 -1.67 1.47
C ARG A 168 -25.09 -2.75 2.29
N MET A 169 -25.65 -3.96 2.30
CA MET A 169 -24.96 -5.13 2.87
C MET A 169 -23.83 -5.56 1.92
N LEU A 170 -22.62 -5.74 2.44
CA LEU A 170 -21.51 -6.33 1.71
C LEU A 170 -21.71 -7.83 1.55
N GLN A 171 -21.39 -8.34 0.38
CA GLN A 171 -21.39 -9.77 0.12
C GLN A 171 -20.14 -10.43 0.74
N PRO A 172 -20.19 -11.73 1.09
CA PRO A 172 -19.05 -12.43 1.69
C PRO A 172 -17.76 -12.45 0.85
N ASN A 173 -17.84 -12.15 -0.45
CA ASN A 173 -16.69 -12.03 -1.34
C ASN A 173 -16.10 -10.60 -1.38
N GLU A 174 -16.74 -9.61 -0.76
CA GLU A 174 -16.27 -8.21 -0.68
C GLU A 174 -15.41 -7.94 0.57
N TYR A 175 -15.39 -8.87 1.53
CA TYR A 175 -14.58 -8.80 2.74
C TYR A 175 -14.04 -10.19 3.12
N THR A 176 -13.06 -10.18 4.03
CA THR A 176 -12.51 -11.36 4.69
C THR A 176 -12.85 -11.30 6.17
N LEU A 177 -13.10 -12.45 6.79
CA LEU A 177 -13.40 -12.57 8.21
C LEU A 177 -12.38 -13.49 8.85
N ASN A 178 -11.73 -13.02 9.92
CA ASN A 178 -11.03 -13.90 10.84
C ASN A 178 -11.99 -14.34 11.94
N ASN A 179 -12.47 -15.58 11.85
CA ASN A 179 -13.49 -16.08 12.76
C ASN A 179 -12.97 -16.44 14.17
N ARG A 180 -11.65 -16.49 14.37
CA ARG A 180 -11.01 -16.79 15.66
C ARG A 180 -10.52 -15.54 16.38
N LEU A 181 -10.01 -14.56 15.63
CA LEU A 181 -9.46 -13.31 16.18
C LEU A 181 -10.43 -12.13 16.11
N GLY A 182 -11.60 -12.31 15.49
CA GLY A 182 -12.69 -11.33 15.54
C GLY A 182 -12.40 -10.00 14.87
N PHE A 183 -11.89 -10.05 13.64
CA PHE A 183 -11.75 -8.88 12.79
C PHE A 183 -12.20 -9.15 11.35
N ILE A 184 -12.53 -8.08 10.63
CA ILE A 184 -12.81 -8.11 9.19
C ILE A 184 -11.76 -7.33 8.42
N GLY A 185 -11.46 -7.78 7.21
CA GLY A 185 -10.62 -7.07 6.24
C GLY A 185 -11.37 -6.82 4.95
N LEU A 186 -11.57 -5.56 4.59
CA LEU A 186 -12.28 -5.18 3.37
C LEU A 186 -11.38 -5.34 2.14
N ASN A 187 -11.96 -5.73 1.01
CA ASN A 187 -11.19 -5.82 -0.24
C ASN A 187 -10.79 -4.44 -0.80
N GLN A 188 -11.58 -3.42 -0.49
CA GLN A 188 -11.34 -2.02 -0.85
C GLN A 188 -11.35 -1.19 0.43
N SER A 189 -10.37 -0.30 0.58
CA SER A 189 -10.36 0.66 1.69
C SER A 189 -11.52 1.63 1.55
N LEU A 190 -12.17 1.95 2.66
CA LEU A 190 -13.29 2.90 2.67
C LEU A 190 -12.79 4.33 2.53
N ASN A 191 -13.59 5.16 1.86
CA ASN A 191 -13.38 6.60 1.85
C ASN A 191 -13.61 7.19 3.25
N ASN A 192 -13.04 8.37 3.50
CA ASN A 192 -13.13 9.00 4.81
C ASN A 192 -14.57 9.33 5.22
N ASP A 193 -15.46 9.59 4.27
CA ASP A 193 -16.88 9.89 4.46
C ASP A 193 -17.81 8.66 4.48
N GLU A 194 -17.27 7.45 4.28
CA GLU A 194 -18.07 6.22 4.32
C GLU A 194 -18.22 5.67 5.74
N VAL A 195 -19.40 5.12 6.05
CA VAL A 195 -19.72 4.48 7.33
C VAL A 195 -19.56 2.97 7.19
N LEU A 196 -19.07 2.31 8.24
CA LEU A 196 -19.00 0.86 8.37
C LEU A 196 -19.69 0.42 9.65
N ALA A 197 -20.68 -0.46 9.55
CA ALA A 197 -21.36 -1.04 10.69
C ALA A 197 -21.53 -2.56 10.52
N VAL A 198 -21.65 -3.28 11.63
CA VAL A 198 -21.73 -4.75 11.64
C VAL A 198 -22.78 -5.26 12.62
N ALA A 199 -23.34 -6.41 12.31
CA ALA A 199 -23.97 -7.31 13.28
C ALA A 199 -23.23 -8.65 13.22
N TYR A 200 -22.99 -9.28 14.36
CA TYR A 200 -22.28 -10.55 14.41
C TYR A 200 -22.75 -11.43 15.56
N GLN A 201 -22.52 -12.73 15.38
CA GLN A 201 -22.79 -13.77 16.36
C GLN A 201 -21.57 -14.66 16.46
N TYR A 202 -21.20 -15.02 17.68
CA TYR A 202 -20.06 -15.88 17.95
C TYR A 202 -20.35 -16.81 19.11
N THR A 203 -19.62 -17.92 19.16
CA THR A 203 -19.59 -18.81 20.30
C THR A 203 -18.29 -18.63 21.05
N TYR A 204 -18.38 -18.62 22.38
CA TYR A 204 -17.23 -18.60 23.28
C TYR A 204 -17.55 -19.47 24.48
N ARG A 205 -16.69 -20.47 24.74
CA ARG A 205 -16.87 -21.46 25.82
C ARG A 205 -18.24 -22.15 25.81
N GLY A 206 -18.76 -22.43 24.60
CA GLY A 206 -20.05 -23.10 24.40
C GLY A 206 -21.30 -22.21 24.55
N VAL A 207 -21.13 -20.92 24.83
CA VAL A 207 -22.23 -19.94 24.90
C VAL A 207 -22.24 -19.08 23.64
N THR A 208 -23.42 -18.83 23.08
CA THR A 208 -23.61 -17.96 21.92
C THR A 208 -23.89 -16.53 22.37
N TYR A 209 -23.15 -15.59 21.82
CA TYR A 209 -23.33 -14.15 22.01
C TYR A 209 -23.65 -13.49 20.67
N GLN A 210 -24.47 -12.44 20.71
CA GLN A 210 -24.84 -11.65 19.54
C GLN A 210 -24.68 -10.17 19.86
N VAL A 211 -24.14 -9.41 18.90
CA VAL A 211 -24.04 -7.95 18.93
C VAL A 211 -24.70 -7.38 17.68
N GLY A 212 -25.60 -6.42 17.86
CA GLY A 212 -26.44 -5.87 16.82
C GLY A 212 -27.59 -6.79 16.41
N GLU A 213 -28.24 -6.42 15.32
CA GLU A 213 -29.40 -7.12 14.76
C GLU A 213 -29.12 -7.53 13.32
N PHE A 214 -29.38 -8.80 13.00
CA PHE A 214 -29.33 -9.26 11.63
C PHE A 214 -30.59 -8.84 10.86
N SER A 215 -30.45 -8.75 9.54
CA SER A 215 -31.56 -8.51 8.62
C SER A 215 -32.73 -9.50 8.77
N THR A 216 -32.45 -10.69 9.32
CA THR A 216 -33.40 -11.79 9.52
C THR A 216 -34.03 -11.83 10.92
N ASP A 217 -33.67 -10.94 11.84
CA ASP A 217 -34.11 -10.97 13.25
C ASP A 217 -35.53 -10.42 13.47
N GLY A 218 -36.33 -10.28 12.40
CA GLY A 218 -37.74 -9.91 12.47
C GLY A 218 -38.03 -8.40 12.44
N VAL A 219 -37.01 -7.53 12.32
CA VAL A 219 -37.21 -6.08 12.12
C VAL A 219 -37.59 -5.82 10.66
N THR A 220 -38.82 -5.34 10.43
CA THR A 220 -39.35 -5.07 9.09
C THR A 220 -39.05 -3.65 8.61
N PRO A 221 -38.57 -3.45 7.36
CA PRO A 221 -38.46 -2.11 6.77
C PRO A 221 -39.80 -1.35 6.82
N PRO A 222 -39.81 -0.02 7.07
CA PRO A 222 -38.69 0.91 7.04
C PRO A 222 -37.90 1.05 8.36
N ASP A 223 -38.20 0.23 9.38
CA ASP A 223 -37.53 0.32 10.67
C ASP A 223 -36.04 0.02 10.57
N ALA A 224 -35.27 0.77 11.37
CA ALA A 224 -33.83 0.70 11.39
C ALA A 224 -33.32 -0.53 12.15
N LEU A 225 -32.26 -1.16 11.62
CA LEU A 225 -31.46 -2.12 12.36
C LEU A 225 -30.50 -1.38 13.29
N MET A 226 -30.36 -1.87 14.53
CA MET A 226 -29.38 -1.37 15.50
C MET A 226 -28.10 -2.19 15.35
N LEU A 227 -27.01 -1.54 14.95
CA LEU A 227 -25.75 -2.19 14.60
C LEU A 227 -24.58 -1.64 15.41
N ARG A 228 -23.50 -2.41 15.49
CA ARG A 228 -22.20 -1.93 16.01
C ARG A 228 -21.52 -1.11 14.93
N LEU A 229 -21.11 0.12 15.25
CA LEU A 229 -20.33 0.96 14.35
C LEU A 229 -18.85 0.55 14.39
N LEU A 230 -18.17 0.46 13.25
CA LEU A 230 -16.71 0.24 13.18
C LEU A 230 -15.97 1.44 12.59
N LYS A 231 -16.65 2.23 11.75
CA LYS A 231 -16.12 3.49 11.20
C LYS A 231 -17.24 4.51 11.04
N ALA A 232 -17.02 5.73 11.53
CA ALA A 232 -17.89 6.88 11.35
C ALA A 232 -17.48 7.76 10.14
N THR A 233 -18.32 8.73 9.79
CA THR A 233 -18.00 9.75 8.77
C THR A 233 -16.93 10.73 9.24
N ILE A 234 -16.86 10.97 10.55
CA ILE A 234 -15.84 11.79 11.20
C ILE A 234 -14.94 10.88 12.02
N THR A 235 -13.66 10.87 11.68
CA THR A 235 -12.65 10.15 12.41
C THR A 235 -12.14 11.00 13.58
N ASP A 236 -12.37 10.54 14.81
CA ASP A 236 -11.82 11.17 16.03
C ASP A 236 -10.94 10.16 16.78
N PRO A 237 -9.61 10.39 16.87
CA PRO A 237 -8.72 9.50 17.61
C PRO A 237 -8.98 9.43 19.12
N ARG A 238 -9.76 10.35 19.68
CA ARG A 238 -10.02 10.45 21.13
C ARG A 238 -11.19 9.59 21.60
N ILE A 239 -11.94 8.99 20.67
CA ILE A 239 -13.07 8.11 21.01
C ILE A 239 -12.70 6.64 20.84
N PRO A 240 -13.28 5.73 21.64
CA PRO A 240 -12.96 4.30 21.60
C PRO A 240 -13.12 3.65 20.21
N LEU A 241 -13.95 4.21 19.32
CA LEU A 241 -14.12 3.71 17.95
C LEU A 241 -12.80 3.63 17.18
N TRP A 242 -11.87 4.55 17.43
CA TRP A 242 -10.61 4.68 16.69
C TRP A 242 -9.68 3.46 16.84
N ASP A 243 -9.68 2.84 18.02
CA ASP A 243 -8.77 1.74 18.33
C ASP A 243 -9.23 0.40 17.75
N LEU A 244 -10.48 0.32 17.27
CA LEU A 244 -10.97 -0.85 16.54
C LEU A 244 -10.39 -0.95 15.13
N MET A 245 -9.94 0.17 14.54
CA MET A 245 -9.21 0.12 13.28
C MET A 245 -7.80 -0.44 13.53
N MET A 246 -7.49 -1.55 12.85
CA MET A 246 -6.18 -2.18 12.90
C MET A 246 -5.14 -1.33 12.19
N LYS A 247 -4.01 -1.07 12.85
CA LYS A 247 -2.89 -0.24 12.36
C LYS A 247 -1.58 -1.04 12.28
N ASN A 248 -1.69 -2.37 12.29
CA ASN A 248 -0.60 -3.33 12.37
C ASN A 248 -0.54 -4.25 11.13
N VAL A 249 -1.17 -3.83 10.03
CA VAL A 249 -1.23 -4.58 8.76
C VAL A 249 -0.55 -3.78 7.65
N TYR A 250 0.41 -4.39 6.97
CA TYR A 250 1.26 -3.75 5.97
C TYR A 250 1.15 -4.43 4.60
N SER A 251 1.04 -3.62 3.56
CA SER A 251 0.96 -4.10 2.17
C SER A 251 2.34 -4.19 1.54
N LEU A 252 2.74 -5.40 1.14
CA LEU A 252 3.96 -5.61 0.35
C LEU A 252 3.81 -5.16 -1.11
N GLY A 253 2.60 -4.79 -1.55
CA GLY A 253 2.30 -4.55 -2.97
C GLY A 253 2.42 -5.81 -3.82
N ALA A 254 2.42 -6.97 -3.18
CA ALA A 254 2.69 -8.27 -3.78
C ALA A 254 1.43 -9.15 -3.84
N PHE A 255 1.45 -10.14 -4.72
CA PHE A 255 0.47 -11.23 -4.76
C PHE A 255 1.20 -12.57 -4.77
N GLN A 256 0.55 -13.58 -4.21
CA GLN A 256 1.05 -14.96 -4.16
C GLN A 256 2.50 -15.03 -3.67
N VAL A 257 2.78 -14.45 -2.51
CA VAL A 257 4.10 -14.43 -1.90
C VAL A 257 4.50 -15.85 -1.54
N ASN A 258 5.61 -16.34 -2.10
CA ASN A 258 6.17 -17.63 -1.73
C ASN A 258 6.92 -17.50 -0.40
N ARG A 259 6.82 -18.55 0.44
CA ARG A 259 7.63 -18.71 1.66
C ARG A 259 9.12 -18.84 1.33
N ASP A 260 9.45 -19.53 0.25
CA ASP A 260 10.83 -19.76 -0.16
C ASP A 260 11.51 -18.43 -0.51
N ASP A 261 12.69 -18.20 0.09
CA ASP A 261 13.46 -16.96 -0.04
C ASP A 261 12.68 -15.69 0.32
N PHE A 262 11.61 -15.83 1.12
CA PHE A 262 10.99 -14.69 1.78
C PHE A 262 11.92 -14.15 2.86
N ARG A 263 12.16 -12.85 2.82
CA ARG A 263 12.96 -12.11 3.79
C ARG A 263 12.19 -10.87 4.15
N LEU A 264 11.96 -10.69 5.45
CA LEU A 264 11.45 -9.45 6.02
C LEU A 264 12.28 -9.15 7.25
N ASP A 265 12.75 -7.92 7.31
CA ASP A 265 13.39 -7.33 8.47
C ASP A 265 12.66 -6.02 8.81
N VAL A 266 12.74 -5.64 10.08
CA VAL A 266 12.28 -4.34 10.53
C VAL A 266 13.52 -3.53 10.89
N VAL A 267 13.65 -2.36 10.29
CA VAL A 267 14.81 -1.48 10.51
C VAL A 267 14.39 -0.17 11.16
N TYR A 268 15.28 0.36 11.99
CA TYR A 268 15.18 1.66 12.63
C TYR A 268 16.28 2.58 12.10
N ASN A 269 15.90 3.78 11.67
CA ASN A 269 16.86 4.78 11.23
C ASN A 269 17.50 5.49 12.42
N ASN A 270 18.77 5.20 12.69
CA ASN A 270 19.48 5.76 13.82
C ASN A 270 19.61 7.29 13.68
N PRO A 271 19.06 8.10 14.62
CA PRO A 271 19.11 9.56 14.54
C PRO A 271 20.52 10.16 14.56
N SER A 272 21.50 9.46 15.13
CA SER A 272 22.86 9.96 15.26
C SER A 272 23.70 9.76 14.00
N THR A 273 23.44 8.68 13.24
CA THR A 273 24.24 8.30 12.07
C THR A 273 23.48 8.41 10.75
N GLY A 274 22.14 8.45 10.79
CA GLY A 274 21.27 8.39 9.61
C GLY A 274 21.23 7.01 8.95
N VAL A 275 21.86 6.00 9.54
CA VAL A 275 21.94 4.63 8.99
C VAL A 275 20.78 3.79 9.51
N ASP A 276 20.18 3.00 8.62
CA ASP A 276 19.16 2.02 8.98
C ASP A 276 19.83 0.80 9.64
N ILE A 277 19.42 0.48 10.87
CA ILE A 277 19.91 -0.63 11.69
C ILE A 277 18.74 -1.54 12.08
N ASN A 278 18.98 -2.84 12.27
CA ASN A 278 17.94 -3.82 12.57
C ASN A 278 17.69 -4.03 14.08
N TYR A 279 18.17 -3.13 14.93
CA TYR A 279 17.98 -3.15 16.39
C TYR A 279 17.82 -1.72 16.91
N ILE A 280 17.34 -1.55 18.14
CA ILE A 280 17.33 -0.23 18.79
C ILE A 280 18.65 -0.06 19.54
N PRO A 281 19.43 1.01 19.33
CA PRO A 281 20.74 1.19 19.97
C PRO A 281 20.60 1.68 21.43
N ARG A 282 19.73 1.02 22.20
CA ARG A 282 19.43 1.23 23.62
C ARG A 282 19.06 -0.12 24.25
N ALA A 283 19.62 -0.39 25.42
CA ALA A 283 19.21 -1.54 26.22
C ALA A 283 17.69 -1.47 26.54
N PRO A 284 16.99 -2.60 26.66
CA PRO A 284 17.50 -3.97 26.52
C PRO A 284 17.57 -4.47 25.07
N LEU A 285 17.18 -3.64 24.08
CA LEU A 285 16.98 -4.05 22.68
C LEU A 285 18.22 -3.83 21.79
N ASP A 286 19.39 -3.57 22.38
CA ASP A 286 20.63 -3.24 21.66
C ASP A 286 21.34 -4.45 21.05
N GLN A 287 20.90 -5.66 21.38
CA GLN A 287 21.46 -6.91 20.88
C GLN A 287 20.41 -7.84 20.24
N GLU A 288 19.16 -7.38 20.14
CA GLU A 288 18.05 -8.17 19.60
C GLU A 288 17.55 -7.55 18.28
N PRO A 289 17.40 -8.36 17.22
CA PRO A 289 16.77 -7.89 15.99
C PRO A 289 15.35 -7.38 16.24
N LEU A 290 14.96 -6.32 15.55
CA LEU A 290 13.65 -5.70 15.69
C LEU A 290 12.54 -6.66 15.28
N VAL A 291 12.76 -7.50 14.27
CA VAL A 291 11.82 -8.57 13.88
C VAL A 291 11.47 -9.47 15.07
N GLN A 292 12.44 -9.80 15.92
CA GLN A 292 12.25 -10.58 17.14
C GLN A 292 11.58 -9.74 18.23
N SER A 293 12.13 -8.55 18.53
CA SER A 293 11.58 -7.69 19.61
C SER A 293 10.14 -7.25 19.37
N LEU A 294 9.70 -7.18 18.11
CA LEU A 294 8.34 -6.80 17.70
C LEU A 294 7.40 -8.01 17.54
N GLY A 295 7.85 -9.21 17.91
CA GLY A 295 7.07 -10.43 17.95
C GLY A 295 6.84 -11.12 16.60
N LEU A 296 7.54 -10.71 15.53
CA LEU A 296 7.48 -11.33 14.21
C LEU A 296 8.40 -12.56 14.06
N ASP A 297 9.31 -12.77 15.01
CA ASP A 297 10.21 -13.92 15.11
C ASP A 297 10.14 -14.49 16.52
N ARG A 298 9.50 -15.65 16.65
CA ARG A 298 9.34 -16.43 17.87
C ARG A 298 9.69 -17.91 17.65
N LEU A 299 9.85 -18.34 16.40
CA LEU A 299 9.95 -19.74 16.03
C LEU A 299 11.22 -20.04 15.23
N ASP A 300 11.65 -21.28 15.30
CA ASP A 300 12.70 -21.80 14.42
C ASP A 300 12.08 -22.37 13.11
N PRO A 301 12.90 -22.82 12.13
CA PRO A 301 12.38 -23.38 10.88
C PRO A 301 11.54 -24.66 11.06
N ASN A 302 11.61 -25.32 12.23
CA ASN A 302 10.80 -26.49 12.58
C ASN A 302 9.51 -26.09 13.35
N ASN A 303 9.24 -24.80 13.51
CA ASN A 303 8.15 -24.21 14.30
C ASN A 303 8.26 -24.49 15.81
N ALA A 304 9.46 -24.75 16.34
CA ALA A 304 9.68 -24.78 17.78
C ALA A 304 9.86 -23.35 18.31
N PRO A 305 9.49 -23.04 19.58
CA PRO A 305 9.50 -21.69 20.14
C PRO A 305 10.91 -21.19 20.50
N ASN A 306 11.78 -21.14 19.49
CA ASN A 306 13.15 -20.65 19.58
C ASN A 306 13.35 -19.62 18.47
N PRO A 307 13.40 -18.31 18.77
CA PRO A 307 13.64 -17.28 17.78
C PRO A 307 14.98 -17.49 17.07
N ASP A 308 15.03 -17.30 15.75
CA ASP A 308 16.22 -17.56 14.93
C ASP A 308 16.77 -16.33 14.19
N GLY A 309 16.18 -15.16 14.42
CA GLY A 309 16.51 -13.88 13.80
C GLY A 309 15.78 -13.65 12.47
N TRP A 310 14.92 -14.55 12.02
CA TRP A 310 14.18 -14.45 10.77
C TRP A 310 12.67 -14.35 11.01
N PHE A 311 11.99 -13.64 10.13
CA PHE A 311 10.53 -13.55 10.14
C PHE A 311 9.86 -14.93 10.09
N ASP A 312 8.95 -15.20 11.03
CA ASP A 312 8.11 -16.38 11.05
C ASP A 312 7.09 -16.33 9.92
N PHE A 313 7.26 -17.11 8.86
CA PHE A 313 6.27 -17.16 7.76
C PHE A 313 5.11 -18.10 8.11
N ILE A 314 4.05 -17.55 8.71
CA ILE A 314 2.83 -18.26 9.07
C ILE A 314 1.67 -17.67 8.27
N ASP A 315 1.24 -18.42 7.27
CA ASP A 315 0.28 -17.96 6.28
C ASP A 315 -1.16 -17.88 6.84
N GLN A 316 -2.06 -17.28 6.05
CA GLN A 316 -3.49 -17.16 6.33
C GLN A 316 -3.82 -16.27 7.55
N ALA A 317 -2.98 -15.27 7.79
CA ALA A 317 -3.16 -14.31 8.89
C ALA A 317 -4.56 -13.66 8.92
N ALA A 318 -5.09 -13.31 7.74
CA ALA A 318 -6.40 -12.66 7.61
C ALA A 318 -7.60 -13.56 7.92
N THR A 319 -7.44 -14.90 7.97
CA THR A 319 -8.56 -15.84 8.09
C THR A 319 -8.46 -16.75 9.31
N ILE A 320 -7.28 -17.28 9.64
CA ILE A 320 -7.09 -18.21 10.76
C ILE A 320 -6.17 -17.68 11.85
N GLY A 321 -5.38 -16.64 11.56
CA GLY A 321 -4.35 -16.08 12.44
C GLY A 321 -2.95 -16.59 12.08
N GLY A 322 -2.00 -15.67 11.98
CA GLY A 322 -0.69 -15.84 11.39
C GLY A 322 -0.01 -14.49 11.21
N THR A 323 1.16 -14.47 10.58
CA THR A 323 1.99 -13.27 10.39
C THR A 323 1.95 -12.74 8.96
N ILE A 324 1.50 -13.54 7.99
CA ILE A 324 1.36 -13.13 6.60
C ILE A 324 0.09 -13.71 5.97
N GLN A 325 -0.48 -12.97 5.02
CA GLN A 325 -1.43 -13.47 4.04
C GLN A 325 -0.73 -13.48 2.68
N SER A 326 -0.26 -14.66 2.28
CA SER A 326 0.55 -14.85 1.07
C SER A 326 -0.20 -14.48 -0.20
N GLN A 327 -1.50 -14.76 -0.26
CA GLN A 327 -2.33 -14.58 -1.45
C GLN A 327 -2.29 -13.14 -1.98
N ASN A 328 -2.34 -12.15 -1.08
CA ASN A 328 -2.32 -10.72 -1.41
C ASN A 328 -1.16 -9.96 -0.75
N GLY A 329 -0.12 -10.67 -0.30
CA GLY A 329 1.11 -10.06 0.22
C GLY A 329 0.87 -9.05 1.35
N ARG A 330 0.14 -9.45 2.40
CA ARG A 330 -0.10 -8.62 3.58
C ARG A 330 0.61 -9.19 4.79
N VAL A 331 1.40 -8.39 5.48
CA VAL A 331 2.05 -8.76 6.74
C VAL A 331 1.20 -8.24 7.89
N PHE A 332 0.99 -9.09 8.88
CA PHE A 332 0.24 -8.82 10.10
C PHE A 332 1.20 -8.95 11.28
N PHE A 333 1.38 -7.89 12.06
CA PHE A 333 2.09 -8.03 13.32
C PHE A 333 1.18 -8.74 14.32
N PRO A 334 1.69 -9.70 15.12
CA PRO A 334 0.91 -10.40 16.13
C PRO A 334 0.66 -9.56 17.40
N VAL A 335 0.89 -8.24 17.30
CA VAL A 335 0.72 -7.24 18.35
C VAL A 335 -0.04 -6.04 17.76
N LEU A 336 -0.80 -5.34 18.59
CA LEU A 336 -1.72 -4.27 18.18
C LEU A 336 -0.97 -3.01 17.74
N GLU A 337 0.05 -2.62 18.50
CA GLU A 337 0.79 -1.37 18.32
C GLU A 337 2.30 -1.62 18.32
N PRO A 338 2.84 -2.30 17.30
CA PRO A 338 4.24 -2.74 17.29
C PRO A 338 5.23 -1.60 17.53
N PHE A 339 5.03 -0.44 16.91
CA PHE A 339 5.93 0.71 17.05
C PHE A 339 5.56 1.67 18.19
N GLY A 340 4.46 1.38 18.89
CA GLY A 340 3.86 2.22 19.93
C GLY A 340 3.99 1.54 21.29
N SER A 341 2.85 1.28 21.93
CA SER A 341 2.79 0.73 23.30
C SER A 341 3.52 -0.60 23.46
N TYR A 342 3.53 -1.47 22.44
CA TYR A 342 4.27 -2.73 22.52
C TYR A 342 5.79 -2.51 22.60
N LEU A 343 6.35 -1.64 21.74
CA LEU A 343 7.77 -1.29 21.81
C LEU A 343 8.11 -0.55 23.11
N ASP A 344 7.21 0.30 23.63
CA ASP A 344 7.42 0.95 24.93
C ASP A 344 7.58 -0.09 26.06
N GLN A 345 6.74 -1.13 26.05
CA GLN A 345 6.84 -2.25 27.00
C GLN A 345 8.17 -3.00 26.87
N GLN A 346 8.64 -3.24 25.64
CA GLN A 346 9.96 -3.86 25.42
C GLN A 346 11.11 -3.00 25.95
N LEU A 347 11.02 -1.66 25.83
CA LEU A 347 12.02 -0.71 26.33
C LEU A 347 11.96 -0.50 27.86
N ILE A 348 10.80 -0.71 28.48
CA ILE A 348 10.69 -0.83 29.95
C ILE A 348 11.51 -2.02 30.45
N GLY A 349 11.47 -3.14 29.72
CA GLY A 349 12.09 -4.39 30.13
C GLY A 349 11.23 -5.20 31.11
N PRO A 350 11.80 -6.24 31.74
CA PRO A 350 11.02 -7.26 32.44
C PRO A 350 10.37 -6.79 33.76
N ASP A 351 10.84 -5.69 34.35
CA ASP A 351 10.27 -5.13 35.59
C ASP A 351 9.74 -3.71 35.37
N PRO A 352 8.41 -3.54 35.25
CA PRO A 352 7.79 -2.22 35.10
C PRO A 352 8.07 -1.24 36.26
N ASN A 353 8.41 -1.74 37.46
CA ASN A 353 8.71 -0.90 38.61
C ASN A 353 10.15 -0.38 38.59
N ASN A 354 11.01 -0.97 37.76
CA ASN A 354 12.40 -0.59 37.60
C ASN A 354 12.77 -0.60 36.10
N PRO A 355 12.25 0.38 35.33
CA PRO A 355 12.41 0.38 33.89
C PRO A 355 13.88 0.53 33.50
N VAL A 356 14.33 -0.27 32.53
CA VAL A 356 15.70 -0.22 31.99
C VAL A 356 15.98 1.15 31.35
N GLN A 357 15.00 1.72 30.66
CA GLN A 357 15.07 3.05 30.07
C GLN A 357 14.09 4.04 30.73
N PRO A 358 14.53 5.26 31.04
CA PRO A 358 13.66 6.30 31.58
C PRO A 358 12.66 6.78 30.50
N PRO A 359 11.48 7.28 30.88
CA PRO A 359 10.44 7.70 29.93
C PRO A 359 10.93 8.67 28.84
N GLN A 360 11.80 9.62 29.19
CA GLN A 360 12.32 10.63 28.26
C GLN A 360 13.16 10.01 27.13
N VAL A 361 13.78 8.85 27.34
CA VAL A 361 14.50 8.14 26.29
C VAL A 361 13.51 7.36 25.42
N ARG A 362 12.53 6.71 26.03
CA ARG A 362 11.53 5.92 25.30
C ARG A 362 10.67 6.80 24.38
N GLU A 363 10.27 7.99 24.85
CA GLU A 363 9.53 8.99 24.08
C GLU A 363 10.27 9.46 22.81
N THR A 364 11.60 9.32 22.73
CA THR A 364 12.37 9.65 21.51
C THR A 364 12.41 8.52 20.47
N ILE A 365 11.89 7.34 20.82
CA ILE A 365 11.98 6.12 20.01
C ILE A 365 10.57 5.62 19.67
N VAL A 366 9.68 5.59 20.66
CA VAL A 366 8.32 5.06 20.53
C VAL A 366 7.48 5.98 19.66
N TYR A 367 6.88 5.42 18.62
CA TYR A 367 6.05 6.16 17.67
C TYR A 367 4.56 6.01 17.99
N GLN A 368 4.16 6.42 19.20
CA GLN A 368 2.76 6.29 19.68
C GLN A 368 1.78 7.10 18.83
N ALA A 369 2.23 8.24 18.27
CA ALA A 369 1.46 9.08 17.36
C ALA A 369 0.89 8.31 16.16
N LEU A 370 1.52 7.20 15.76
CA LEU A 370 1.00 6.34 14.71
C LEU A 370 -0.35 5.69 15.06
N TYR A 371 -0.61 5.49 16.36
CA TYR A 371 -1.76 4.75 16.88
C TYR A 371 -2.80 5.64 17.53
N ASP A 372 -2.41 6.74 18.18
CA ASP A 372 -3.32 7.66 18.90
C ASP A 372 -3.72 8.92 18.11
N SER A 373 -3.15 9.11 16.92
CA SER A 373 -3.35 10.30 16.10
C SER A 373 -3.65 9.94 14.64
N THR A 374 -4.18 10.90 13.88
CA THR A 374 -4.42 10.67 12.45
C THR A 374 -3.09 10.42 11.71
N LYS A 375 -3.14 9.62 10.64
CA LYS A 375 -1.99 9.32 9.79
C LYS A 375 -1.21 10.57 9.35
N THR A 376 -1.93 11.65 9.03
CA THR A 376 -1.33 12.93 8.65
C THR A 376 -0.63 13.62 9.82
N ALA A 377 -1.22 13.60 11.02
CA ALA A 377 -0.59 14.16 12.21
C ALA A 377 0.67 13.38 12.61
N ALA A 378 0.63 12.05 12.53
CA ALA A 378 1.79 11.19 12.79
C ALA A 378 2.94 11.49 11.81
N ARG A 379 2.65 11.64 10.51
CA ARG A 379 3.64 12.00 9.48
C ARG A 379 4.33 13.34 9.71
N ASN A 380 3.69 14.26 10.41
CA ASN A 380 4.27 15.55 10.80
C ASN A 380 5.24 15.44 11.99
N GLN A 381 5.50 14.24 12.50
CA GLN A 381 6.53 13.92 13.51
C GLN A 381 7.65 13.05 12.89
N PRO A 382 8.43 13.58 11.93
CA PRO A 382 9.48 12.81 11.25
C PRO A 382 10.58 12.31 12.20
N GLU A 383 10.73 12.92 13.37
CA GLU A 383 11.64 12.49 14.42
C GLU A 383 11.33 11.10 14.99
N LEU A 384 10.05 10.68 14.99
CA LEU A 384 9.60 9.35 15.42
C LEU A 384 9.34 8.40 14.24
N ASN A 385 9.06 8.93 13.04
CA ASN A 385 8.85 8.13 11.83
C ASN A 385 10.16 7.56 11.24
N ARG A 386 10.78 6.65 11.99
CA ARG A 386 12.12 6.09 11.72
C ARG A 386 12.11 4.60 11.44
N PHE A 387 10.95 3.95 11.48
CA PHE A 387 10.81 2.52 11.27
C PHE A 387 10.44 2.19 9.83
N LYS A 388 11.03 1.12 9.29
CA LYS A 388 10.70 0.60 7.96
C LYS A 388 10.68 -0.93 7.98
N LEU A 389 9.80 -1.53 7.21
CA LEU A 389 9.81 -2.94 6.87
C LEU A 389 10.55 -3.09 5.54
N ARG A 390 11.62 -3.87 5.53
CA ARG A 390 12.45 -4.09 4.34
C ARG A 390 12.62 -5.56 4.09
N GLY A 391 12.79 -5.91 2.83
CA GLY A 391 13.13 -7.28 2.51
C GLY A 391 12.92 -7.62 1.07
N SER A 392 12.80 -8.92 0.81
CA SER A 392 12.61 -9.47 -0.51
C SER A 392 11.66 -10.65 -0.47
N TYR A 393 10.92 -10.83 -1.55
CA TYR A 393 10.09 -12.00 -1.73
C TYR A 393 10.20 -12.51 -3.16
N ARG A 394 9.84 -13.77 -3.32
CA ARG A 394 9.53 -14.36 -4.61
C ARG A 394 8.03 -14.46 -4.74
N SER A 395 7.46 -13.98 -5.83
CA SER A 395 6.11 -14.41 -6.18
C SER A 395 6.18 -15.88 -6.57
N ALA A 396 5.19 -16.67 -6.17
CA ALA A 396 4.99 -18.00 -6.72
C ALA A 396 5.07 -17.90 -8.25
N SER A 397 5.68 -18.91 -8.89
CA SER A 397 5.87 -18.94 -10.34
C SER A 397 4.54 -18.70 -11.04
N SER A 398 4.29 -17.44 -11.38
CA SER A 398 3.14 -17.09 -12.17
C SER A 398 3.59 -17.30 -13.60
N ASP A 399 2.80 -18.10 -14.30
CA ASP A 399 2.81 -18.15 -15.76
C ASP A 399 2.72 -16.74 -16.35
N VAL A 400 2.22 -15.75 -15.60
CA VAL A 400 2.06 -14.35 -16.01
C VAL A 400 3.22 -13.46 -15.52
N ILE A 401 3.95 -12.89 -16.48
CA ILE A 401 4.99 -11.88 -16.30
C ILE A 401 4.40 -10.51 -16.63
N SER A 402 4.43 -9.59 -15.67
CA SER A 402 4.04 -8.18 -15.90
C SER A 402 5.15 -7.43 -16.64
N LEU A 403 4.80 -6.77 -17.73
CA LEU A 403 5.68 -5.90 -18.51
C LEU A 403 5.73 -4.47 -17.97
N ASN A 404 4.90 -4.16 -16.97
CA ASN A 404 4.74 -2.83 -16.35
C ASN A 404 4.56 -1.71 -17.40
N ALA A 405 3.85 -2.00 -18.48
CA ALA A 405 3.56 -1.08 -19.59
C ALA A 405 2.15 -1.36 -20.10
N VAL A 406 1.27 -0.36 -20.09
CA VAL A 406 -0.12 -0.49 -20.59
C VAL A 406 -0.21 -0.09 -22.06
N ASN A 407 -1.15 -0.67 -22.80
CA ASN A 407 -1.41 -0.37 -24.22
C ASN A 407 -0.18 -0.58 -25.14
N ILE A 408 0.41 -1.77 -25.07
CA ILE A 408 1.57 -2.15 -25.88
C ILE A 408 1.13 -2.41 -27.34
N PRO A 409 1.86 -1.93 -28.36
CA PRO A 409 1.52 -2.25 -29.76
C PRO A 409 1.54 -3.76 -30.02
N GLN A 410 0.53 -4.27 -30.71
CA GLN A 410 0.45 -5.69 -31.06
C GLN A 410 1.69 -6.13 -31.86
N GLY A 411 2.28 -7.28 -31.50
CA GLY A 411 3.46 -7.85 -32.14
C GLY A 411 4.80 -7.20 -31.77
N SER A 412 4.81 -6.19 -30.89
CA SER A 412 6.05 -5.53 -30.42
C SER A 412 6.79 -6.30 -29.33
N VAL A 413 6.18 -7.36 -28.78
CA VAL A 413 6.75 -8.18 -27.72
C VAL A 413 7.51 -9.36 -28.35
N VAL A 414 8.77 -9.52 -27.98
CA VAL A 414 9.61 -10.64 -28.40
C VAL A 414 10.12 -11.36 -27.15
N VAL A 415 9.67 -12.60 -26.99
CA VAL A 415 10.07 -13.48 -25.88
C VAL A 415 11.10 -14.49 -26.37
N THR A 416 12.17 -14.66 -25.60
CA THR A 416 13.22 -15.66 -25.82
C THR A 416 13.49 -16.41 -24.53
N ALA A 417 13.74 -17.72 -24.59
CA ALA A 417 14.17 -18.53 -23.45
C ALA A 417 15.41 -19.34 -23.82
N GLY A 418 16.47 -19.25 -23.02
CA GLY A 418 17.72 -19.99 -23.27
C GLY A 418 18.36 -19.66 -24.63
N GLY A 419 18.11 -18.47 -25.16
CA GLY A 419 18.56 -18.03 -26.48
C GLY A 419 17.65 -18.41 -27.66
N VAL A 420 16.60 -19.20 -27.43
CA VAL A 420 15.60 -19.57 -28.46
C VAL A 420 14.41 -18.62 -28.41
N ARG A 421 13.98 -18.09 -29.56
CA ARG A 421 12.78 -17.26 -29.66
C ARG A 421 11.52 -18.12 -29.54
N LEU A 422 10.64 -17.75 -28.62
CA LEU A 422 9.37 -18.42 -28.39
C LEU A 422 8.31 -17.93 -29.38
N VAL A 423 7.29 -18.75 -29.62
CA VAL A 423 6.20 -18.44 -30.55
C VAL A 423 4.95 -17.98 -29.78
N GLU A 424 4.43 -16.80 -30.15
CA GLU A 424 3.20 -16.25 -29.55
C GLU A 424 1.97 -17.10 -29.94
N ASN A 425 1.05 -17.30 -28.99
CA ASN A 425 -0.10 -18.20 -28.99
C ASN A 425 0.21 -19.70 -29.00
N GLN A 426 1.49 -20.08 -28.91
CA GLN A 426 1.93 -21.48 -28.77
C GLN A 426 2.70 -21.66 -27.47
N ASP A 427 3.80 -20.92 -27.30
CA ASP A 427 4.68 -20.99 -26.13
C ASP A 427 4.32 -19.93 -25.07
N TYR A 428 3.71 -18.82 -25.48
CA TYR A 428 3.23 -17.75 -24.60
C TYR A 428 2.07 -16.97 -25.24
N THR A 429 1.34 -16.18 -24.46
CA THR A 429 0.32 -15.23 -24.92
C THR A 429 0.61 -13.85 -24.35
N VAL A 430 0.12 -12.79 -25.01
CA VAL A 430 0.33 -11.41 -24.57
C VAL A 430 -1.01 -10.70 -24.41
N ASP A 431 -1.27 -10.16 -23.23
CA ASP A 431 -2.29 -9.14 -23.01
C ASP A 431 -1.68 -7.77 -23.26
N TYR A 432 -1.91 -7.25 -24.47
CA TYR A 432 -1.39 -5.95 -24.91
C TYR A 432 -2.03 -4.76 -24.19
N ASN A 433 -3.25 -4.92 -23.64
CA ASN A 433 -3.93 -3.83 -22.92
C ASN A 433 -3.36 -3.69 -21.51
N LEU A 434 -3.28 -4.82 -20.79
CA LEU A 434 -2.80 -4.89 -19.41
C LEU A 434 -1.28 -4.98 -19.31
N GLY A 435 -0.58 -5.25 -20.41
CA GLY A 435 0.88 -5.35 -20.43
C GLY A 435 1.41 -6.60 -19.74
N ARG A 436 0.83 -7.77 -20.03
CA ARG A 436 1.19 -9.02 -19.35
C ARG A 436 1.51 -10.11 -20.37
N VAL A 437 2.53 -10.90 -20.12
CA VAL A 437 2.89 -12.08 -20.93
C VAL A 437 2.62 -13.32 -20.12
N ARG A 438 1.80 -14.24 -20.64
CA ARG A 438 1.55 -15.54 -20.02
C ARG A 438 2.32 -16.63 -20.76
N ILE A 439 3.30 -17.28 -20.12
CA ILE A 439 4.03 -18.43 -20.67
C ILE A 439 3.12 -19.67 -20.62
N LEU A 440 2.83 -20.25 -21.78
CA LEU A 440 2.01 -21.46 -21.93
C LEU A 440 2.84 -22.74 -21.79
N ASN A 441 4.11 -22.68 -22.19
CA ASN A 441 5.01 -23.84 -22.18
C ASN A 441 5.61 -24.06 -20.79
N GLN A 442 4.99 -24.96 -20.02
CA GLN A 442 5.38 -25.28 -18.64
C GLN A 442 6.83 -25.80 -18.51
N GLY A 443 7.36 -26.51 -19.52
CA GLY A 443 8.74 -27.01 -19.49
C GLY A 443 9.79 -25.89 -19.44
N ILE A 444 9.47 -24.69 -19.94
CA ILE A 444 10.34 -23.51 -19.84
C ILE A 444 10.35 -22.94 -18.41
N LEU A 445 9.19 -22.94 -17.75
CA LEU A 445 9.06 -22.49 -16.36
C LEU A 445 9.74 -23.47 -15.38
N GLU A 446 9.50 -24.77 -15.57
CA GLU A 446 10.04 -25.84 -14.71
C GLU A 446 11.56 -26.04 -14.86
N SER A 447 12.12 -25.76 -16.05
CA SER A 447 13.56 -25.87 -16.30
C SER A 447 14.38 -24.73 -15.72
N GLY A 448 13.75 -23.67 -15.20
CA GLY A 448 14.41 -22.50 -14.66
C GLY A 448 15.19 -21.67 -15.70
N THR A 449 14.98 -21.94 -16.98
CA THR A 449 15.67 -21.27 -18.08
C THR A 449 15.33 -19.77 -18.10
N PRO A 450 16.31 -18.85 -18.16
CA PRO A 450 16.01 -17.42 -18.26
C PRO A 450 15.19 -17.06 -19.49
N VAL A 451 14.05 -16.40 -19.26
CA VAL A 451 13.15 -15.85 -20.25
C VAL A 451 13.42 -14.34 -20.38
N ASN A 452 13.89 -13.90 -21.53
CA ASN A 452 14.05 -12.48 -21.85
C ASN A 452 12.86 -12.01 -22.70
N ILE A 453 12.16 -10.99 -22.23
CA ILE A 453 11.06 -10.34 -22.94
C ILE A 453 11.50 -8.93 -23.31
N SER A 454 11.66 -8.69 -24.60
CA SER A 454 11.91 -7.36 -25.13
C SER A 454 10.63 -6.78 -25.70
N LEU A 455 10.35 -5.52 -25.40
CA LEU A 455 9.23 -4.81 -25.97
C LEU A 455 9.64 -3.38 -26.36
N GLU A 456 9.04 -2.90 -27.44
CA GLU A 456 9.17 -1.51 -27.88
C GLU A 456 7.93 -0.74 -27.40
N SER A 457 8.09 0.03 -26.33
CA SER A 457 7.00 0.84 -25.79
C SER A 457 6.97 2.19 -26.51
N ASN A 458 5.82 2.53 -27.07
CA ASN A 458 5.50 3.88 -27.52
C ASN A 458 5.00 4.76 -26.36
N SER A 459 5.54 4.62 -25.14
CA SER A 459 5.17 5.50 -24.03
C SER A 459 5.49 6.95 -24.44
N LEU A 460 4.44 7.70 -24.79
CA LEU A 460 4.50 9.11 -25.20
C LEU A 460 4.84 10.05 -24.04
N PHE A 461 4.95 9.53 -22.82
CA PHE A 461 5.18 10.32 -21.61
C PHE A 461 6.66 10.25 -21.19
N SER A 462 7.39 11.31 -21.54
CA SER A 462 8.80 11.61 -21.22
C SER A 462 9.86 10.92 -22.09
N ILE A 463 9.90 11.25 -23.38
CA ILE A 463 11.04 10.89 -24.24
C ILE A 463 12.15 11.91 -24.04
N GLN A 464 13.11 11.60 -23.18
CA GLN A 464 14.44 12.20 -23.29
C GLN A 464 15.12 11.63 -24.54
N THR A 465 15.54 12.48 -25.47
CA THR A 465 16.18 12.01 -26.71
C THR A 465 17.62 11.61 -26.42
N LYS A 466 17.99 10.35 -26.69
CA LYS A 466 19.36 9.84 -26.51
C LYS A 466 20.07 9.78 -27.85
N THR A 467 21.26 10.34 -27.94
CA THR A 467 22.09 10.32 -29.15
C THR A 467 23.42 9.67 -28.82
N LEU A 468 23.74 8.59 -29.54
CA LEU A 468 25.01 7.88 -29.42
C LEU A 468 25.83 8.11 -30.68
N ALA A 469 27.01 8.69 -30.52
CA ALA A 469 27.98 8.83 -31.60
C ALA A 469 29.29 8.19 -31.17
N GLY A 470 29.89 7.36 -32.02
CA GLY A 470 31.14 6.71 -31.66
C GLY A 470 31.92 6.23 -32.86
N ALA A 471 33.21 6.02 -32.65
CA ALA A 471 34.10 5.42 -33.61
C ALA A 471 34.99 4.39 -32.90
N ARG A 472 35.17 3.25 -33.57
CA ARG A 472 36.10 2.20 -33.17
C ARG A 472 37.11 1.96 -34.29
N PHE A 473 38.36 1.81 -33.91
CA PHE A 473 39.49 1.57 -34.79
C PHE A 473 40.16 0.27 -34.38
N ASP A 474 40.14 -0.73 -35.25
CA ASP A 474 40.79 -2.02 -35.04
C ASP A 474 42.02 -2.12 -35.96
N TYR A 475 43.22 -2.10 -35.38
CA TYR A 475 44.48 -2.31 -36.10
C TYR A 475 44.96 -3.75 -35.97
N ARG A 476 45.01 -4.47 -37.10
CA ARG A 476 45.56 -5.83 -37.15
C ARG A 476 47.09 -5.76 -37.27
N VAL A 477 47.80 -5.99 -36.16
CA VAL A 477 49.26 -6.00 -36.13
C VAL A 477 49.78 -7.20 -36.92
N ASN A 478 49.22 -8.38 -36.68
CA ASN A 478 49.44 -9.61 -37.43
C ASN A 478 48.15 -10.47 -37.43
N LYS A 479 48.24 -11.73 -37.87
CA LYS A 479 47.08 -12.65 -37.91
C LYS A 479 46.56 -13.03 -36.52
N ASP A 480 47.37 -12.86 -35.49
CA ASP A 480 47.13 -13.33 -34.14
C ASP A 480 46.86 -12.18 -33.15
N LEU A 481 47.30 -10.94 -33.43
CA LEU A 481 47.18 -9.77 -32.55
C LEU A 481 46.44 -8.61 -33.23
N THR A 482 45.41 -8.12 -32.56
CA THR A 482 44.64 -6.93 -32.93
C THR A 482 44.59 -5.94 -31.79
N LEU A 483 44.83 -4.66 -32.09
CA LEU A 483 44.71 -3.56 -31.14
C LEU A 483 43.48 -2.73 -31.50
N GLY A 484 42.57 -2.55 -30.54
CA GLY A 484 41.37 -1.74 -30.65
C GLY A 484 41.52 -0.40 -29.94
N GLY A 485 40.91 0.64 -30.50
CA GLY A 485 40.68 1.92 -29.86
C GLY A 485 39.24 2.34 -30.09
N THR A 486 38.55 2.77 -29.04
CA THR A 486 37.14 3.17 -29.08
C THR A 486 36.98 4.56 -28.51
N VAL A 487 36.20 5.41 -29.17
CA VAL A 487 35.71 6.67 -28.64
C VAL A 487 34.21 6.74 -28.86
N MET A 488 33.45 7.06 -27.83
CA MET A 488 31.99 7.09 -27.89
C MET A 488 31.46 8.19 -27.00
N ASN A 489 30.46 8.91 -27.47
CA ASN A 489 29.74 9.93 -26.73
C ASN A 489 28.25 9.58 -26.69
N LEU A 490 27.69 9.53 -25.49
CA LEU A 490 26.26 9.39 -25.24
C LEU A 490 25.74 10.71 -24.68
N TYR A 491 24.81 11.32 -25.42
CA TYR A 491 24.22 12.61 -25.09
C TYR A 491 22.71 12.49 -24.93
N GLU A 492 22.19 13.01 -23.82
CA GLU A 492 20.76 13.09 -23.53
C GLU A 492 20.28 14.54 -23.57
N ARG A 493 19.12 14.75 -24.19
CA ARG A 493 18.47 16.06 -24.23
C ARG A 493 17.18 16.04 -23.39
N PRO A 494 17.07 16.88 -22.35
CA PRO A 494 15.86 17.00 -21.56
C PRO A 494 14.77 17.79 -22.32
N LEU A 495 13.52 17.62 -21.92
CA LEU A 495 12.38 18.36 -22.48
C LEU A 495 12.31 19.81 -21.95
N THR A 496 12.71 19.99 -20.69
CA THR A 496 12.74 21.27 -19.96
C THR A 496 14.16 21.57 -19.48
N GLN A 497 14.45 22.85 -19.21
CA GLN A 497 15.74 23.24 -18.61
C GLN A 497 15.76 22.99 -17.09
N LYS A 498 14.58 22.99 -16.46
CA LYS A 498 14.40 22.54 -15.08
C LYS A 498 14.30 21.02 -15.07
N VAL A 499 15.25 20.37 -14.41
CA VAL A 499 15.29 18.92 -14.23
C VAL A 499 15.41 18.63 -12.73
N ASN A 500 14.63 17.67 -12.25
CA ASN A 500 14.68 17.25 -10.87
C ASN A 500 15.90 16.35 -10.62
N VAL A 501 16.30 16.24 -9.35
CA VAL A 501 17.34 15.28 -8.95
C VAL A 501 16.91 13.86 -9.30
N GLY A 502 17.78 13.11 -9.96
CA GLY A 502 17.54 11.75 -10.47
C GLY A 502 17.20 11.70 -11.96
N ASP A 503 16.72 12.80 -12.55
CA ASP A 503 16.36 12.92 -13.96
C ASP A 503 17.42 13.70 -14.78
N GLU A 504 18.64 13.86 -14.24
CA GLU A 504 19.66 14.68 -14.88
C GLU A 504 20.15 14.09 -16.22
N PRO A 505 20.09 14.87 -17.32
CA PRO A 505 20.52 14.39 -18.63
C PRO A 505 22.05 14.32 -18.72
N ILE A 506 22.57 13.16 -19.13
CA ILE A 506 24.01 12.91 -19.24
C ILE A 506 24.61 13.35 -20.58
N ALA A 507 25.90 13.62 -20.57
CA ALA A 507 26.72 13.88 -21.76
C ALA A 507 28.10 13.22 -21.60
N ASN A 508 28.10 11.88 -21.56
CA ASN A 508 29.26 11.09 -21.18
C ASN A 508 30.09 10.69 -22.40
N THR A 509 31.41 10.78 -22.30
CA THR A 509 32.35 10.31 -23.33
C THR A 509 33.19 9.17 -22.79
N VAL A 510 33.18 8.02 -23.47
CA VAL A 510 34.03 6.87 -23.17
C VAL A 510 35.15 6.82 -24.18
N VAL A 511 36.39 6.70 -23.70
CA VAL A 511 37.57 6.41 -24.53
C VAL A 511 38.17 5.10 -24.03
N GLY A 512 38.35 4.13 -24.92
CA GLY A 512 38.87 2.82 -24.57
C GLY A 512 39.97 2.36 -25.51
N VAL A 513 40.84 1.50 -25.01
CA VAL A 513 41.84 0.76 -25.77
C VAL A 513 41.75 -0.71 -25.38
N ASP A 514 41.89 -1.59 -26.36
CA ASP A 514 41.88 -3.02 -26.13
C ASP A 514 42.94 -3.73 -26.98
N ALA A 515 43.38 -4.89 -26.52
CA ALA A 515 44.30 -5.76 -27.23
C ALA A 515 43.74 -7.18 -27.17
N ASN A 516 43.62 -7.80 -28.32
CA ASN A 516 43.15 -9.18 -28.45
C ASN A 516 44.23 -9.99 -29.16
N TRP A 517 44.73 -11.01 -28.48
CA TRP A 517 45.68 -11.98 -29.00
C TRP A 517 45.04 -13.36 -29.06
N ARG A 518 45.10 -14.01 -30.22
CA ARG A 518 44.60 -15.37 -30.45
C ARG A 518 45.63 -16.14 -31.26
N SER A 519 46.11 -17.25 -30.72
CA SER A 519 47.08 -18.12 -31.40
C SER A 519 46.73 -19.59 -31.20
N GLU A 520 47.06 -20.41 -32.18
CA GLU A 520 46.92 -21.86 -32.10
C GLU A 520 48.13 -22.46 -31.37
N SER A 521 47.89 -23.32 -30.40
CA SER A 521 48.93 -23.97 -29.60
C SER A 521 48.92 -25.47 -29.81
N GLN A 522 49.84 -25.96 -30.66
CA GLN A 522 50.06 -27.38 -30.87
C GLN A 522 50.46 -28.08 -29.57
N LEU A 523 51.24 -27.41 -28.72
CA LEU A 523 51.72 -27.96 -27.45
C LEU A 523 50.56 -28.30 -26.50
N ILE A 524 49.51 -27.49 -26.48
CA ILE A 524 48.31 -27.77 -25.66
C ILE A 524 47.49 -28.90 -26.29
N THR A 525 47.33 -28.90 -27.61
CA THR A 525 46.68 -30.00 -28.34
C THR A 525 47.35 -31.34 -28.04
N ASP A 526 48.69 -31.39 -28.15
CA ASP A 526 49.48 -32.59 -27.91
C ASP A 526 49.47 -33.04 -26.44
N LEU A 527 49.27 -32.12 -25.49
CA LEU A 527 49.10 -32.45 -24.07
C LEU A 527 47.71 -33.03 -23.80
N VAL A 528 46.67 -32.51 -24.45
CA VAL A 528 45.30 -33.04 -24.37
C VAL A 528 45.21 -34.44 -24.99
N ASP A 529 45.89 -34.66 -26.12
CA ASP A 529 45.97 -35.96 -26.81
C ASP A 529 46.70 -37.05 -26.00
N LYS A 530 47.45 -36.68 -24.96
CA LYS A 530 48.12 -37.64 -24.05
C LYS A 530 47.22 -38.14 -22.93
N LEU A 531 46.01 -37.60 -22.76
CA LEU A 531 45.05 -38.09 -21.79
C LEU A 531 44.39 -39.38 -22.31
N PRO A 532 44.32 -40.47 -21.51
CA PRO A 532 43.70 -41.70 -21.94
C PRO A 532 42.23 -41.48 -22.30
N PHE A 533 41.79 -42.12 -23.38
CA PHE A 533 40.44 -42.06 -23.98
C PHE A 533 40.09 -40.80 -24.81
N TYR A 534 41.02 -39.87 -25.07
CA TYR A 534 40.83 -38.72 -25.95
C TYR A 534 41.81 -38.73 -27.14
N ALA A 535 41.34 -38.37 -28.33
CA ALA A 535 42.16 -38.18 -29.54
C ALA A 535 41.58 -37.02 -30.35
N THR A 536 42.18 -35.84 -30.22
CA THR A 536 41.67 -34.58 -30.76
C THR A 536 42.43 -34.19 -32.02
N LYS A 537 41.73 -34.05 -33.15
CA LYS A 537 42.32 -33.57 -34.42
C LYS A 537 42.22 -32.06 -34.58
N GLU A 538 41.50 -31.39 -33.70
CA GLU A 538 41.32 -29.94 -33.74
C GLU A 538 42.37 -29.23 -32.91
N LEU A 539 42.90 -28.14 -33.47
CA LEU A 539 43.94 -27.34 -32.84
C LEU A 539 43.39 -26.56 -31.63
N SER A 540 44.06 -26.68 -30.49
CA SER A 540 43.80 -25.86 -29.32
C SER A 540 44.12 -24.39 -29.62
N THR A 541 43.21 -23.47 -29.27
CA THR A 541 43.42 -22.03 -29.41
C THR A 541 43.59 -21.37 -28.06
N VAL A 542 44.64 -20.58 -27.91
CA VAL A 542 44.87 -19.72 -26.75
C VAL A 542 44.42 -18.32 -27.11
N THR A 543 43.62 -17.73 -26.25
CA THR A 543 43.18 -16.33 -26.39
C THR A 543 43.55 -15.56 -25.14
N ALA A 544 44.06 -14.34 -25.33
CA ALA A 544 44.28 -13.38 -24.27
C ALA A 544 43.71 -12.04 -24.73
N SER A 545 42.92 -11.41 -23.87
CA SER A 545 42.37 -10.08 -24.10
C SER A 545 42.71 -9.16 -22.94
N ALA A 546 42.93 -7.89 -23.25
CA ALA A 546 43.10 -6.83 -22.27
C ALA A 546 42.32 -5.60 -22.75
N GLU A 547 41.61 -4.93 -21.85
CA GLU A 547 40.84 -3.73 -22.15
C GLU A 547 41.06 -2.70 -21.03
N ALA A 548 41.17 -1.44 -21.42
CA ALA A 548 41.17 -0.30 -20.51
C ALA A 548 40.26 0.78 -21.09
N ALA A 549 39.34 1.29 -20.29
CA ALA A 549 38.44 2.36 -20.69
C ALA A 549 38.42 3.47 -19.64
N TYR A 550 38.25 4.70 -20.11
CA TYR A 550 38.13 5.89 -19.30
C TYR A 550 36.82 6.59 -19.64
N LEU A 551 35.99 6.80 -18.61
CA LEU A 551 34.74 7.55 -18.70
C LEU A 551 35.01 9.01 -18.32
N ILE A 552 34.72 9.92 -19.24
CA ILE A 552 34.67 11.36 -18.99
C ILE A 552 33.19 11.71 -18.80
N PRO A 553 32.72 11.85 -17.55
CA PRO A 553 31.34 12.22 -17.30
C PRO A 553 31.11 13.68 -17.69
N GLY A 554 29.90 13.99 -18.16
CA GLY A 554 29.48 15.34 -18.50
C GLY A 554 27.97 15.48 -18.37
N HIS A 555 27.49 16.71 -18.40
CA HIS A 555 26.06 17.01 -18.37
C HIS A 555 25.61 17.71 -19.67
N SER A 556 24.32 17.61 -19.96
CA SER A 556 23.75 18.33 -21.10
C SER A 556 23.91 19.85 -20.92
N ARG A 557 24.28 20.58 -21.98
CA ARG A 557 24.31 22.06 -21.95
C ARG A 557 22.91 22.67 -21.89
N ALA A 558 21.87 21.87 -22.15
CA ALA A 558 20.48 22.30 -22.07
C ALA A 558 20.05 22.67 -20.63
N ILE A 559 20.73 22.16 -19.60
CA ILE A 559 20.47 22.46 -18.18
C ILE A 559 21.42 23.53 -17.61
N GLY A 560 21.98 24.38 -18.49
CA GLY A 560 22.90 25.45 -18.11
C GLY A 560 24.38 25.04 -18.08
N GLN A 561 25.26 26.01 -17.84
CA GLN A 561 26.72 25.79 -17.83
C GLN A 561 27.21 25.07 -16.57
N THR A 562 26.48 25.18 -15.48
CA THR A 562 26.80 24.58 -14.19
C THR A 562 26.12 23.24 -13.95
N GLY A 563 25.22 22.81 -14.85
CA GLY A 563 24.49 21.55 -14.72
C GLY A 563 23.56 21.52 -13.51
N THR A 564 22.63 22.47 -13.42
CA THR A 564 21.75 22.61 -12.25
C THR A 564 20.65 21.56 -12.23
N SER A 565 20.48 20.86 -11.11
CA SER A 565 19.30 20.03 -10.81
C SER A 565 18.55 20.58 -9.60
N TYR A 566 17.23 20.37 -9.59
CA TYR A 566 16.32 20.89 -8.58
C TYR A 566 15.95 19.77 -7.61
N ILE A 567 16.20 19.98 -6.31
CA ILE A 567 15.72 19.07 -5.26
C ILE A 567 14.20 19.26 -5.08
N ASP A 568 13.75 20.51 -5.12
CA ASP A 568 12.35 20.92 -5.14
C ASP A 568 12.28 22.30 -5.83
N ASP A 569 11.32 22.49 -6.73
CA ASP A 569 11.07 23.77 -7.41
C ASP A 569 9.81 24.48 -6.90
N PHE A 570 9.12 23.89 -5.91
CA PHE A 570 7.86 24.32 -5.31
C PHE A 570 6.71 24.52 -6.31
N GLU A 571 6.84 24.08 -7.56
CA GLU A 571 5.82 24.29 -8.60
C GLU A 571 4.58 23.42 -8.32
N GLY A 572 4.77 22.25 -7.69
CA GLY A 572 3.71 21.36 -7.21
C GLY A 572 3.22 21.61 -5.78
N SER A 573 3.68 22.66 -5.10
CA SER A 573 3.37 22.90 -3.68
C SER A 573 1.93 23.36 -3.42
N VAL A 574 1.22 23.79 -4.47
CA VAL A 574 -0.16 24.28 -4.38
C VAL A 574 -1.08 23.36 -5.18
N SER A 575 -1.98 22.68 -4.47
CA SER A 575 -3.15 22.04 -5.06
C SER A 575 -4.35 22.96 -4.91
N VAL A 576 -5.06 23.23 -6.01
CA VAL A 576 -6.26 24.06 -6.00
C VAL A 576 -7.48 23.17 -6.11
N ILE A 577 -8.36 23.21 -5.12
CA ILE A 577 -9.70 22.61 -5.18
C ILE A 577 -10.66 23.72 -5.61
N ASP A 578 -11.21 23.62 -6.82
CA ASP A 578 -12.13 24.62 -7.35
C ASP A 578 -13.55 24.44 -6.76
N LEU A 579 -13.99 25.43 -5.97
CA LEU A 579 -15.33 25.47 -5.38
C LEU A 579 -16.32 26.35 -6.17
N ARG A 580 -15.93 26.91 -7.32
CA ARG A 580 -16.78 27.85 -8.08
C ARG A 580 -17.92 27.18 -8.85
N THR A 581 -17.97 25.86 -8.89
CA THR A 581 -18.99 25.10 -9.61
C THR A 581 -20.35 25.21 -8.91
N GLN A 582 -21.12 26.24 -9.26
CA GLN A 582 -22.42 26.59 -8.68
C GLN A 582 -23.42 25.42 -8.56
N SER A 583 -23.38 24.46 -9.48
CA SER A 583 -24.34 23.35 -9.56
C SER A 583 -24.10 22.31 -8.47
N LEU A 584 -22.95 22.35 -7.81
CA LEU A 584 -22.65 21.51 -6.64
C LEU A 584 -23.13 22.14 -5.33
N TRP A 585 -23.47 23.43 -5.33
CA TRP A 585 -23.92 24.14 -4.15
C TRP A 585 -25.41 23.91 -3.93
N ASN A 586 -25.77 23.64 -2.68
CA ASN A 586 -27.15 23.42 -2.25
C ASN A 586 -27.47 24.33 -1.06
N LEU A 587 -28.76 24.50 -0.77
CA LEU A 587 -29.18 25.23 0.43
C LEU A 587 -28.64 24.51 1.68
N ALA A 588 -27.96 25.26 2.53
CA ALA A 588 -27.48 24.76 3.80
C ALA A 588 -28.59 24.68 4.86
N ALA A 589 -28.40 23.80 5.85
CA ALA A 589 -29.15 23.83 7.09
C ALA A 589 -28.79 25.08 7.92
N THR A 590 -29.62 25.42 8.90
CA THR A 590 -29.33 26.53 9.82
C THR A 590 -28.15 26.14 10.72
N PRO A 591 -27.07 26.96 10.81
CA PRO A 591 -25.88 26.59 11.56
C PRO A 591 -26.17 26.31 13.04
N GLN A 592 -25.51 25.28 13.59
CA GLN A 592 -25.58 24.91 15.00
C GLN A 592 -24.37 25.42 15.80
N GLY A 593 -24.47 25.42 17.13
CA GLY A 593 -23.37 25.77 18.02
C GLY A 593 -23.04 27.27 18.09
N GLN A 594 -23.88 28.13 17.52
CA GLN A 594 -23.74 29.59 17.54
C GLN A 594 -25.04 30.23 18.06
N PRO A 595 -25.43 30.01 19.33
CA PRO A 595 -26.74 30.40 19.84
C PRO A 595 -27.00 31.92 19.80
N ASP A 596 -25.94 32.73 19.83
CA ASP A 596 -26.04 34.19 19.73
C ASP A 596 -26.45 34.65 18.32
N LEU A 597 -26.07 33.91 17.28
CA LEU A 597 -26.33 34.24 15.87
C LEU A 597 -27.54 33.47 15.33
N PHE A 598 -27.58 32.17 15.60
CA PHE A 598 -28.57 31.21 15.12
C PHE A 598 -29.20 30.45 16.32
N PRO A 599 -29.98 31.12 17.18
CA PRO A 599 -30.65 30.48 18.31
C PRO A 599 -31.63 29.36 17.87
N GLU A 600 -32.10 29.40 16.62
CA GLU A 600 -32.95 28.38 16.03
C GLU A 600 -32.19 27.15 15.50
N GLY A 601 -30.85 27.16 15.49
CA GLY A 601 -30.03 26.07 14.94
C GLY A 601 -30.20 24.74 15.67
N ASP A 602 -30.41 24.80 16.99
CA ASP A 602 -30.56 23.61 17.84
C ASP A 602 -32.00 23.06 17.86
N LEU A 603 -32.94 23.72 17.18
CA LEU A 603 -34.31 23.24 17.08
C LEU A 603 -34.39 22.07 16.09
N VAL A 604 -34.91 20.93 16.53
CA VAL A 604 -35.08 19.74 15.69
C VAL A 604 -36.55 19.55 15.35
N ASN A 605 -36.85 19.31 14.07
CA ASN A 605 -38.21 19.14 13.56
C ASN A 605 -39.15 20.32 13.87
N ASP A 606 -38.62 21.55 13.77
CA ASP A 606 -39.35 22.78 14.06
C ASP A 606 -39.28 23.76 12.89
N LEU A 607 -40.41 24.37 12.53
CA LEU A 607 -40.50 25.35 11.44
C LEU A 607 -39.65 26.61 11.68
N ARG A 608 -39.41 26.96 12.94
CA ARG A 608 -38.63 28.15 13.34
C ARG A 608 -37.19 28.10 12.83
N THR A 609 -36.65 26.91 12.59
CA THR A 609 -35.30 26.71 12.00
C THR A 609 -35.10 27.50 10.71
N GLY A 610 -36.16 27.71 9.91
CA GLY A 610 -36.09 28.42 8.63
C GLY A 610 -36.42 29.91 8.69
N PHE A 611 -36.84 30.47 9.84
CA PHE A 611 -37.45 31.80 9.90
C PHE A 611 -36.49 32.94 9.54
N ARG A 612 -35.18 32.77 9.78
CA ARG A 612 -34.15 33.77 9.49
C ARG A 612 -33.45 33.56 8.14
N ARG A 613 -33.94 32.64 7.29
CA ARG A 613 -33.33 32.37 5.97
C ARG A 613 -33.71 33.44 4.96
N ALA A 614 -32.74 34.24 4.52
CA ALA A 614 -32.89 35.20 3.43
C ALA A 614 -32.92 34.53 2.05
N ARG A 615 -33.40 35.24 1.02
CA ARG A 615 -33.44 34.79 -0.38
C ARG A 615 -32.07 34.92 -1.06
N LEU A 616 -31.09 34.16 -0.59
CA LEU A 616 -29.80 34.04 -1.25
C LEU A 616 -29.95 33.30 -2.59
N ALA A 617 -29.35 33.82 -3.65
CA ALA A 617 -29.26 33.17 -4.95
C ALA A 617 -27.80 33.19 -5.42
N TRP A 618 -27.27 32.05 -5.83
CA TRP A 618 -25.95 31.92 -6.44
C TRP A 618 -26.10 31.46 -7.88
N TYR A 619 -25.50 32.21 -8.79
CA TYR A 619 -25.47 31.83 -10.20
C TYR A 619 -24.29 32.49 -10.93
N VAL A 620 -23.90 31.89 -12.05
CA VAL A 620 -22.98 32.41 -13.06
C VAL A 620 -23.84 32.89 -14.20
N ILE A 621 -23.67 34.16 -14.56
CA ILE A 621 -24.35 34.74 -15.72
C ILE A 621 -23.85 34.00 -16.97
N ASP A 622 -24.77 33.40 -17.71
CA ASP A 622 -24.44 32.64 -18.92
C ASP A 622 -23.72 33.55 -19.94
N PRO A 623 -22.64 33.08 -20.60
CA PRO A 623 -21.99 33.77 -21.71
C PRO A 623 -22.95 34.33 -22.78
N LEU A 624 -24.14 33.74 -22.96
CA LEU A 624 -25.22 34.22 -23.81
C LEU A 624 -25.57 35.69 -23.57
N PHE A 625 -25.56 36.13 -22.31
CA PHE A 625 -25.91 37.49 -21.90
C PHE A 625 -24.80 38.52 -22.18
N PHE A 626 -23.57 38.07 -22.41
CA PHE A 626 -22.42 38.92 -22.74
C PHE A 626 -22.14 39.01 -24.24
N ARG A 627 -22.74 38.11 -25.03
CA ARG A 627 -22.65 38.16 -26.50
C ARG A 627 -23.70 39.16 -27.00
N ASN A 628 -23.42 39.87 -28.10
CA ASN A 628 -24.40 40.75 -28.75
C ASN A 628 -24.82 40.09 -30.08
N ASN A 629 -25.61 39.02 -30.00
CA ASN A 629 -26.03 38.25 -31.17
C ASN A 629 -27.52 37.86 -31.08
N ASN A 630 -28.03 37.19 -32.12
CA ASN A 630 -29.45 36.82 -32.21
C ASN A 630 -29.93 35.81 -31.13
N LEU A 631 -29.02 35.28 -30.30
CA LEU A 631 -29.36 34.38 -29.20
C LEU A 631 -29.46 35.15 -27.86
N THR A 632 -28.97 36.38 -27.80
CA THR A 632 -29.07 37.25 -26.62
C THR A 632 -30.52 37.70 -26.43
N PRO A 633 -31.10 37.54 -25.23
CA PRO A 633 -32.48 37.95 -24.97
C PRO A 633 -32.70 39.43 -25.29
N SER A 634 -33.78 39.74 -26.02
CA SER A 634 -34.05 41.08 -26.56
C SER A 634 -34.22 42.17 -25.50
N ASN A 635 -34.50 41.79 -24.25
CA ASN A 635 -34.65 42.69 -23.12
C ASN A 635 -33.33 43.00 -22.39
N ILE A 636 -32.21 42.42 -22.81
CA ILE A 636 -30.88 42.67 -22.24
C ILE A 636 -30.14 43.59 -23.20
N THR A 637 -30.14 44.88 -22.88
CA THR A 637 -29.40 45.88 -23.63
C THR A 637 -28.02 46.03 -22.99
N GLY A 638 -26.95 46.00 -23.80
CA GLY A 638 -25.64 46.37 -23.30
C GLY A 638 -25.71 47.81 -22.79
N ALA A 639 -25.51 48.01 -21.50
CA ALA A 639 -25.34 49.36 -20.97
C ALA A 639 -24.09 49.95 -21.64
N MET A 640 -24.28 51.01 -22.44
CA MET A 640 -23.18 51.79 -23.03
C MET A 640 -22.31 52.43 -21.97
#